data_AF-A0A1B0D1Y6-F1
#
_entry.id   AF-A0A1B0D1Y6-F1
#
_cell.length_a   1.000
_cell.length_b   1.000
_cell.length_c   1.000
_cell.angle_alpha   90.00
_cell.angle_beta   90.00
_cell.angle_gamma   90.00
#
_symmetry.space_group_name_H-M   'P 1'
#
loop_
_entity.id
_entity.type
_entity.pdbx_description
1 polymer ?
#
loop_
_entity_poly.entity_id
_entity_poly.type
_entity_poly.pdbx_seq_one_letter_code
_entity_poly.pdbx_strand_id
1 'polypeptide(L)'
;MEIDIKVLEEAVVLFYRSESSQQASAHQWLSQAQLSPQAWQFCWELMSPEKSCEVQFFGATTLHSKLLKYWHEVPKEMHEELKQKLLQAIVAFGGGPKLVLNRLCIAFSAFIVHMLEEWPTAIEDVTNTFQNQQLPNLSVNTQVWIMMEILGGIPEEANAIYTSVQRAMLRQEITKRTGFILSTIDSYLSVKCEVQVLEDEDTTSMLQAVKCGGLWLKNGHPMDNCLKFAETLLKLVNKCYWSCVQGDGCMSANENELAEVCLETLSFIMIQPDAHRYPNTALIMIRMFLDSLTEIIKAEWRENNLNEDIAVGIYTLLIASIESQSRLLLTGIASDSSQHRELYTRLIEEILQCTNKPGIYPVEESCSILAMGFWYMLQDEVLSLDSDVQRSKCLEIIRPLYAHLTKVLVRKAQQPNEVSIERWSADDLETFRCYRQDISDTLMYCYDVLHENLLEIFGVLLDEGILAVQSDQLNWPKLEAVIYSMCSIAEHISVTENKVIPKLMHTLSEIPYENLNEKLLGTALETIGSYCEWFKENPVYLPPAIDLLVKGLNSPMASQATLGLKELTRECQMQMKIYAEPLLKACEQSLHGGRLKNAESVRLMYSIGRLMSMLTPDKIPSCLDLMVSPCFEELQIITQNRSQTEATKIRTLFRLNMVSTLYSSLNTKGVQQENADTTNAQPVLLVMEKTMPIFRQIGEMWIDDTQIIEALCNSLKYAVTNLMNDSKPMLPDLCCLIVSIFQTKCICTARCINF
;
A
#
# COMPACT_ATOMS: atom_id res chain seq x y z
N MET A 1 13.12 48.20 -13.64
CA MET A 1 12.01 48.85 -12.93
C MET A 1 12.27 48.57 -11.46
N GLU A 2 12.52 49.59 -10.65
CA GLU A 2 12.74 49.39 -9.20
C GLU A 2 11.45 48.82 -8.60
N ILE A 3 11.60 47.77 -7.79
CA ILE A 3 10.46 47.12 -7.12
C ILE A 3 10.18 47.92 -5.84
N ASP A 4 8.99 48.53 -5.76
CA ASP A 4 8.55 49.22 -4.54
C ASP A 4 8.18 48.20 -3.46
N ILE A 5 8.77 48.38 -2.28
CA ILE A 5 8.60 47.51 -1.11
C ILE A 5 7.14 47.51 -0.63
N LYS A 6 6.43 48.64 -0.72
CA LYS A 6 5.01 48.69 -0.33
C LYS A 6 4.14 47.85 -1.24
N VAL A 7 4.39 47.92 -2.55
CA VAL A 7 3.70 47.10 -3.54
C VAL A 7 4.00 45.61 -3.32
N LEU A 8 5.24 45.30 -2.93
CA LEU A 8 5.65 43.94 -2.64
C LEU A 8 4.98 43.39 -1.38
N GLU A 9 4.85 44.20 -0.33
CA GLU A 9 4.08 43.87 0.88
C GLU A 9 2.61 43.62 0.58
N GLU A 10 1.98 44.51 -0.18
CA GLU A 10 0.60 44.37 -0.62
C GLU A 10 0.40 43.09 -1.43
N ALA A 11 1.34 42.75 -2.32
CA ALA A 11 1.29 41.52 -3.10
C ALA A 11 1.45 40.26 -2.24
N VAL A 12 2.32 40.27 -1.22
CA VAL A 12 2.43 39.15 -0.26
C VAL A 12 1.14 38.99 0.52
N VAL A 13 0.57 40.08 1.06
CA VAL A 13 -0.69 40.02 1.81
C VAL A 13 -1.85 39.55 0.92
N LEU A 14 -1.89 40.01 -0.33
CA LEU A 14 -2.86 39.56 -1.33
C LEU A 14 -2.73 38.05 -1.57
N PHE A 15 -1.51 37.53 -1.71
CA PHE A 15 -1.28 36.09 -1.89
C PHE A 15 -1.85 35.26 -0.72
N TYR A 16 -1.69 35.71 0.52
CA TYR A 16 -2.19 34.96 1.69
C TYR A 16 -3.69 35.12 1.95
N ARG A 17 -4.35 36.16 1.43
CA ARG A 17 -5.73 36.53 1.83
C ARG A 17 -6.78 36.49 0.70
N SER A 18 -6.42 36.05 -0.51
CA SER A 18 -7.29 36.13 -1.69
C SER A 18 -7.76 34.79 -2.22
N GLU A 19 -8.72 34.80 -3.15
CA GLU A 19 -9.20 33.62 -3.87
C GLU A 19 -8.16 33.10 -4.89
N SER A 20 -8.29 31.83 -5.28
CA SER A 20 -7.31 31.06 -6.05
C SER A 20 -6.78 31.75 -7.32
N SER A 21 -7.61 32.50 -8.05
CA SER A 21 -7.21 33.22 -9.27
C SER A 21 -6.28 34.41 -8.99
N GLN A 22 -6.58 35.19 -7.94
CA GLN A 22 -5.75 36.32 -7.52
C GLN A 22 -4.44 35.84 -6.89
N GLN A 23 -4.49 34.75 -6.12
CA GLN A 23 -3.30 34.09 -5.58
C GLN A 23 -2.33 33.67 -6.69
N ALA A 24 -2.82 33.10 -7.80
CA ALA A 24 -1.97 32.71 -8.92
C ALA A 24 -1.24 33.91 -9.54
N SER A 25 -1.94 35.03 -9.74
CA SER A 25 -1.35 36.26 -10.28
C SER A 25 -0.30 36.88 -9.34
N ALA A 26 -0.60 36.93 -8.03
CA ALA A 26 0.31 37.44 -7.02
C ALA A 26 1.55 36.55 -6.90
N HIS A 27 1.36 35.23 -6.92
CA HIS A 27 2.45 34.25 -6.88
C HIS A 27 3.37 34.40 -8.09
N GLN A 28 2.83 34.56 -9.30
CA GLN A 28 3.64 34.74 -10.50
C GLN A 28 4.51 36.01 -10.41
N TRP A 29 3.91 37.11 -9.95
CA TRP A 29 4.62 38.38 -9.80
C TRP A 29 5.67 38.34 -8.68
N LEU A 30 5.32 37.80 -7.51
CA LEU A 30 6.25 37.62 -6.39
C LEU A 30 7.41 36.69 -6.78
N SER A 31 7.14 35.61 -7.53
CA SER A 31 8.18 34.73 -8.06
C SER A 31 9.14 35.49 -8.97
N GLN A 32 8.63 36.36 -9.85
CA GLN A 32 9.49 37.22 -10.68
C GLN A 32 10.32 38.20 -9.85
N ALA A 33 9.73 38.75 -8.78
CA ALA A 33 10.45 39.62 -7.85
C ALA A 33 11.60 38.88 -7.15
N GLN A 34 11.39 37.63 -6.72
CA GLN A 34 12.45 36.79 -6.11
C GLN A 34 13.62 36.49 -7.06
N LEU A 35 13.35 36.37 -8.36
CA LEU A 35 14.39 36.14 -9.38
C LEU A 35 15.26 37.39 -9.61
N SER A 36 14.71 38.58 -9.36
CA SER A 36 15.39 39.84 -9.64
C SER A 36 16.66 40.05 -8.78
N PRO A 37 17.68 40.78 -9.25
CA PRO A 37 18.84 41.12 -8.43
C PRO A 37 18.50 42.00 -7.21
N GLN A 38 17.41 42.79 -7.29
CA GLN A 38 16.94 43.62 -6.17
C GLN A 38 16.56 42.78 -4.93
N ALA A 39 16.26 41.50 -5.11
CA ALA A 39 15.91 40.59 -4.03
C ALA A 39 16.99 40.42 -2.96
N TRP A 40 18.27 40.66 -3.28
CA TRP A 40 19.34 40.68 -2.27
C TRP A 40 19.25 41.87 -1.31
N GLN A 41 18.55 42.94 -1.70
CA GLN A 41 18.39 44.15 -0.90
C GLN A 41 17.04 44.13 -0.18
N PHE A 42 15.94 44.00 -0.92
CA PHE A 42 14.62 44.14 -0.33
C PHE A 42 14.30 43.02 0.68
N CYS A 43 14.91 41.83 0.57
CA CYS A 43 14.60 40.71 1.49
C CYS A 43 14.87 41.08 2.95
N TRP A 44 15.91 41.88 3.23
CA TRP A 44 16.24 42.37 4.56
C TRP A 44 15.23 43.41 5.06
N GLU A 45 14.75 44.28 4.17
CA GLU A 45 13.75 45.30 4.50
C GLU A 45 12.40 44.67 4.84
N LEU A 46 12.01 43.59 4.15
CA LEU A 46 10.81 42.82 4.46
C LEU A 46 10.90 42.08 5.80
N MET A 47 12.11 41.75 6.24
CA MET A 47 12.37 41.13 7.55
C MET A 47 12.46 42.16 8.69
N SER A 48 12.05 43.41 8.45
CA SER A 48 11.99 44.42 9.52
C SER A 48 10.96 44.03 10.59
N PRO A 49 11.19 44.39 11.87
CA PRO A 49 10.29 44.03 12.98
C PRO A 49 8.89 44.65 12.87
N GLU A 50 8.73 45.70 12.06
CA GLU A 50 7.45 46.39 11.83
C GLU A 50 6.51 45.63 10.87
N LYS A 51 7.03 44.61 10.16
CA LYS A 51 6.29 43.87 9.13
C LYS A 51 5.55 42.67 9.70
N SER A 52 4.52 42.21 8.98
CA SER A 52 3.77 41.02 9.38
C SER A 52 4.60 39.74 9.20
N CYS A 53 4.22 38.66 9.91
CA CYS A 53 4.92 37.38 9.85
C CYS A 53 4.99 36.83 8.41
N GLU A 54 3.93 36.99 7.62
CA GLU A 54 3.86 36.53 6.23
C GLU A 54 4.87 37.26 5.34
N VAL A 55 5.03 38.57 5.54
CA VAL A 55 6.00 39.41 4.81
C VAL A 55 7.42 39.06 5.22
N GLN A 56 7.68 38.92 6.52
CA GLN A 56 8.98 38.51 7.05
C GLN A 56 9.38 37.13 6.53
N PHE A 57 8.43 36.19 6.48
CA PHE A 57 8.65 34.84 5.95
C PHE A 57 8.95 34.87 4.45
N PHE A 58 8.28 35.71 3.67
CA PHE A 58 8.61 35.91 2.27
C PHE A 58 10.02 36.48 2.10
N GLY A 59 10.44 37.44 2.95
CA GLY A 59 11.81 37.96 2.98
C GLY A 59 12.84 36.87 3.23
N ALA A 60 12.67 36.08 4.29
CA ALA A 60 13.57 34.98 4.63
C ALA A 60 13.62 33.90 3.54
N THR A 61 12.47 33.55 2.95
CA THR A 61 12.40 32.57 1.85
C THR A 61 13.07 33.08 0.58
N THR A 62 12.93 34.37 0.30
CA THR A 62 13.61 35.03 -0.83
C THR A 62 15.12 34.96 -0.66
N LEU A 63 15.62 35.27 0.55
CA LEU A 63 17.05 35.17 0.87
C LEU A 63 17.58 33.74 0.73
N HIS A 64 16.87 32.75 1.28
CA HIS A 64 17.23 31.33 1.12
C HIS A 64 17.28 30.93 -0.35
N SER A 65 16.25 31.25 -1.15
CA SER A 65 16.23 30.93 -2.59
C SER A 65 17.39 31.60 -3.35
N LYS A 66 17.77 32.82 -2.95
CA LYS A 66 18.91 33.54 -3.51
C LYS A 66 20.23 32.86 -3.19
N LEU A 67 20.45 32.46 -1.94
CA LEU A 67 21.63 31.68 -1.53
C LEU A 67 21.68 30.30 -2.21
N LEU A 68 20.53 29.64 -2.38
CA LEU A 68 20.45 28.31 -2.98
C LEU A 68 20.77 28.32 -4.49
N LYS A 69 20.23 29.29 -5.24
CA LYS A 69 20.24 29.29 -6.72
C LYS A 69 21.15 30.33 -7.37
N TYR A 70 21.38 31.45 -6.68
CA TYR A 70 21.99 32.66 -7.25
C TYR A 70 23.28 33.07 -6.53
N TRP A 71 23.99 32.11 -5.92
CA TRP A 71 25.25 32.38 -5.22
C TRP A 71 26.30 33.10 -6.09
N HIS A 72 26.32 32.82 -7.39
CA HIS A 72 27.19 33.50 -8.36
C HIS A 72 26.97 35.02 -8.47
N GLU A 73 25.85 35.54 -7.96
CA GLU A 73 25.57 36.98 -7.89
C GLU A 73 26.28 37.66 -6.70
N VAL A 74 26.80 36.90 -5.72
CA VAL A 74 27.44 37.42 -4.51
C VAL A 74 28.96 37.56 -4.72
N PRO A 75 29.53 38.78 -4.66
CA PRO A 75 30.97 38.98 -4.73
C PRO A 75 31.69 38.48 -3.48
N LYS A 76 32.94 38.02 -3.63
CA LYS A 76 33.75 37.49 -2.53
C LYS A 76 33.97 38.49 -1.39
N GLU A 77 34.06 39.77 -1.73
CA GLU A 77 34.25 40.86 -0.77
C GLU A 77 33.05 41.01 0.18
N MET A 78 31.86 40.56 -0.25
CA MET A 78 30.61 40.66 0.51
C MET A 78 30.33 39.41 1.37
N HIS A 79 31.14 38.34 1.26
CA HIS A 79 30.90 37.09 1.98
C HIS A 79 30.87 37.30 3.50
N GLU A 80 31.83 38.05 4.04
CA GLU A 80 31.93 38.31 5.48
C GLU A 80 30.80 39.24 5.98
N GLU A 81 30.42 40.25 5.20
CA GLU A 81 29.28 41.11 5.54
C GLU A 81 27.97 40.30 5.54
N LEU A 82 27.78 39.43 4.56
CA LEU A 82 26.60 38.58 4.44
C LEU A 82 26.49 37.59 5.61
N LYS A 83 27.62 36.98 6.02
CA LYS A 83 27.72 36.15 7.22
C LYS A 83 27.26 36.90 8.47
N GLN A 84 27.78 38.11 8.67
CA GLN A 84 27.43 38.93 9.84
C GLN A 84 25.95 39.34 9.83
N LYS A 85 25.40 39.72 8.68
CA LYS A 85 23.97 40.05 8.54
C LYS A 85 23.07 38.85 8.83
N LEU A 86 23.40 37.66 8.32
CA LEU A 86 22.67 36.43 8.60
C LEU A 86 22.66 36.11 10.10
N LEU A 87 23.82 36.15 10.76
CA LEU A 87 23.93 35.90 12.20
C LEU A 87 23.15 36.93 13.03
N GLN A 88 23.25 38.21 12.68
CA GLN A 88 22.49 39.28 13.36
C GLN A 88 20.97 39.08 13.19
N ALA A 89 20.51 38.70 12.00
CA ALA A 89 19.10 38.41 11.75
C ALA A 89 18.63 37.21 12.56
N ILE A 90 19.39 36.10 12.59
CA ILE A 90 19.07 34.91 13.39
C ILE A 90 18.92 35.28 14.88
N VAL A 91 19.86 36.07 15.43
CA VAL A 91 19.78 36.51 16.83
C VAL A 91 18.57 37.42 17.06
N ALA A 92 18.29 38.36 16.14
CA ALA A 92 17.14 39.25 16.25
C ALA A 92 15.80 38.50 16.21
N PHE A 93 15.71 37.43 15.41
CA PHE A 93 14.51 36.61 15.27
C PHE A 93 14.39 35.49 16.31
N GLY A 94 15.35 35.33 17.22
CA GLY A 94 15.31 34.24 18.20
C GLY A 94 14.14 34.31 19.20
N GLY A 95 13.62 35.51 19.48
CA GLY A 95 12.36 35.72 20.20
C GLY A 95 11.14 35.96 19.30
N GLY A 96 11.33 35.88 17.98
CA GLY A 96 10.32 36.19 16.96
C GLY A 96 9.57 34.95 16.45
N PRO A 97 8.91 35.06 15.27
CA PRO A 97 8.18 33.93 14.68
C PRO A 97 9.11 32.77 14.30
N LYS A 98 8.89 31.58 14.89
CA LYS A 98 9.69 30.37 14.65
C LYS A 98 9.83 30.01 13.17
N LEU A 99 8.80 30.23 12.36
CA LEU A 99 8.83 29.98 10.91
C LEU A 99 9.90 30.82 10.18
N VAL A 100 10.04 32.08 10.56
CA VAL A 100 11.04 32.99 9.96
C VAL A 100 12.43 32.63 10.46
N LEU A 101 12.57 32.38 11.77
CA LEU A 101 13.83 31.96 12.37
C LEU A 101 14.36 30.66 11.75
N ASN A 102 13.51 29.64 11.60
CA ASN A 102 13.86 28.38 10.95
C ASN A 102 14.37 28.62 9.52
N ARG A 103 13.65 29.41 8.72
CA ARG A 103 14.08 29.73 7.35
C ARG A 103 15.42 30.47 7.30
N LEU A 104 15.70 31.34 8.28
CA LEU A 104 17.00 32.01 8.41
C LEU A 104 18.12 31.04 8.80
N CYS A 105 17.85 30.07 9.69
CA CYS A 105 18.80 28.99 10.00
C CYS A 105 19.16 28.21 8.73
N ILE A 106 18.17 27.78 7.96
CA ILE A 106 18.36 27.06 6.68
C ILE A 106 19.13 27.93 5.67
N ALA A 107 18.80 29.23 5.56
CA ALA A 107 19.55 30.17 4.73
C ALA A 107 21.02 30.23 5.13
N PHE A 108 21.31 30.25 6.44
CA PHE A 108 22.68 30.24 6.93
C PHE A 108 23.37 28.90 6.71
N SER A 109 22.67 27.77 6.79
CA SER A 109 23.18 26.46 6.38
C SER A 109 23.61 26.44 4.91
N ALA A 110 22.78 26.98 4.01
CA ALA A 110 23.11 27.11 2.59
C ALA A 110 24.35 27.99 2.36
N PHE A 111 24.46 29.09 3.11
CA PHE A 111 25.67 29.94 3.11
C PHE A 111 26.91 29.15 3.55
N ILE A 112 26.83 28.41 4.67
CA ILE A 112 27.95 27.58 5.18
C ILE A 112 28.41 26.58 4.11
N VAL A 113 27.47 25.91 3.43
CA VAL A 113 27.77 24.94 2.37
C VAL A 113 28.62 25.55 1.25
N HIS A 114 28.30 26.75 0.77
CA HIS A 114 29.11 27.45 -0.23
C HIS A 114 30.49 27.85 0.30
N MET A 115 30.56 28.14 1.59
CA MET A 115 31.78 28.59 2.24
C MET A 115 32.67 27.44 2.72
N LEU A 116 32.32 26.16 2.57
CA LEU A 116 33.12 25.05 3.13
C LEU A 116 34.58 25.01 2.62
N GLU A 117 34.84 25.52 1.41
CA GLU A 117 36.20 25.64 0.85
C GLU A 117 36.96 26.85 1.42
N GLU A 118 36.30 28.01 1.52
CA GLU A 118 36.90 29.27 2.00
C GLU A 118 36.95 29.38 3.53
N TRP A 119 36.06 28.67 4.23
CA TRP A 119 35.90 28.61 5.67
C TRP A 119 35.86 27.14 6.16
N PRO A 120 37.01 26.45 6.20
CA PRO A 120 37.08 25.03 6.55
C PRO A 120 36.79 24.73 8.03
N THR A 121 36.62 25.72 8.89
CA THR A 121 36.25 25.52 10.31
C THR A 121 34.82 25.97 10.60
N ALA A 122 34.00 26.20 9.56
CA ALA A 122 32.67 26.77 9.69
C ALA A 122 31.78 26.05 10.71
N ILE A 123 31.81 24.71 10.67
CA ILE A 123 30.97 23.88 11.52
C ILE A 123 31.44 23.97 12.97
N GLU A 124 32.74 23.83 13.20
CA GLU A 124 33.35 23.92 14.52
C GLU A 124 33.15 25.32 15.13
N ASP A 125 33.32 26.37 14.32
CA ASP A 125 33.18 27.76 14.74
C ASP A 125 31.72 28.10 15.09
N VAL A 126 30.74 27.63 14.30
CA VAL A 126 29.31 27.79 14.60
C VAL A 126 28.96 27.06 15.88
N THR A 127 29.36 25.79 16.04
CA THR A 127 29.15 25.02 17.26
C THR A 127 29.75 25.74 18.48
N ASN A 128 31.00 26.18 18.39
CA ASN A 128 31.68 26.88 19.49
C ASN A 128 31.01 28.21 19.84
N THR A 129 30.51 28.94 18.85
CA THR A 129 29.83 30.23 19.06
C THR A 129 28.53 30.02 19.84
N PHE A 130 27.68 29.09 19.44
CA PHE A 130 26.39 28.87 20.09
C PHE A 130 26.47 28.07 21.40
N GLN A 131 27.55 27.30 21.64
CA GLN A 131 27.74 26.56 22.91
C GLN A 131 28.42 27.38 24.00
N ASN A 132 29.48 28.12 23.65
CA ASN A 132 30.36 28.75 24.64
C ASN A 132 30.08 30.25 24.84
N GLN A 133 29.36 30.89 23.93
CA GLN A 133 29.06 32.32 24.01
C GLN A 133 27.57 32.52 24.22
N GLN A 134 27.20 33.10 25.37
CA GLN A 134 25.82 33.48 25.59
C GLN A 134 25.49 34.70 24.73
N LEU A 135 24.84 34.45 23.60
CA LEU A 135 24.35 35.49 22.71
C LEU A 135 23.24 36.31 23.40
N PRO A 136 23.27 37.65 23.27
CA PRO A 136 22.28 38.52 23.89
C PRO A 136 20.88 38.22 23.33
N ASN A 137 19.86 38.36 24.18
CA ASN A 137 18.43 38.16 23.85
C ASN A 137 17.99 36.74 23.48
N LEU A 138 18.84 35.72 23.70
CA LEU A 138 18.48 34.31 23.50
C LEU A 138 18.56 33.53 24.80
N SER A 139 17.57 32.66 25.05
CA SER A 139 17.67 31.64 26.10
C SER A 139 18.66 30.54 25.70
N VAL A 140 19.18 29.80 26.68
CA VAL A 140 20.10 28.67 26.41
C VAL A 140 19.43 27.63 25.49
N ASN A 141 18.15 27.32 25.73
CA ASN A 141 17.39 26.36 24.92
C ASN A 141 17.18 26.87 23.48
N THR A 142 16.88 28.16 23.30
CA THR A 142 16.76 28.76 21.96
C THR A 142 18.10 28.77 21.23
N GLN A 143 19.23 29.03 21.91
CA GLN A 143 20.56 28.96 21.29
C GLN A 143 20.89 27.55 20.82
N VAL A 144 20.62 26.53 21.65
CA VAL A 144 20.80 25.12 21.27
C VAL A 144 19.90 24.77 20.09
N TRP A 145 18.63 25.20 20.12
CA TRP A 145 17.69 24.98 19.03
C TRP A 145 18.19 25.58 17.71
N ILE A 146 18.62 26.85 17.71
CA ILE A 146 19.18 27.54 16.53
C ILE A 146 20.41 26.78 16.02
N MET A 147 21.31 26.40 16.91
CA MET A 147 22.51 25.64 16.54
C MET A 147 22.15 24.33 15.86
N MET A 148 21.23 23.53 16.44
CA MET A 148 20.83 22.24 15.86
C MET A 148 20.12 22.42 14.52
N GLU A 149 19.31 23.48 14.36
CA GLU A 149 18.63 23.79 13.09
C GLU A 149 19.64 24.16 11.99
N ILE A 150 20.63 25.02 12.31
CA ILE A 150 21.70 25.38 11.37
C ILE A 150 22.50 24.13 10.99
N LEU A 151 22.95 23.36 11.98
CA LEU A 151 23.76 22.17 11.77
C LEU A 151 23.00 21.10 10.99
N GLY A 152 21.71 20.90 11.27
CA GLY A 152 20.83 19.95 10.58
C GLY A 152 20.54 20.34 9.13
N GLY A 153 20.41 21.64 8.86
CA GLY A 153 20.17 22.14 7.50
C GLY A 153 21.38 21.96 6.55
N ILE A 154 22.61 21.90 7.05
CA ILE A 154 23.82 21.79 6.21
C ILE A 154 23.78 20.57 5.27
N PRO A 155 23.57 19.32 5.75
CA PRO A 155 23.49 18.16 4.88
C PRO A 155 22.33 18.18 3.89
N GLU A 156 21.18 18.75 4.26
CA GLU A 156 20.03 18.88 3.36
C GLU A 156 20.31 19.88 2.24
N GLU A 157 20.80 21.07 2.61
CA GLU A 157 21.16 22.13 1.66
C GLU A 157 22.25 21.67 0.71
N ALA A 158 23.25 20.93 1.20
CA ALA A 158 24.30 20.38 0.34
C ALA A 158 23.79 19.43 -0.77
N ASN A 159 22.65 18.75 -0.54
CA ASN A 159 22.03 17.92 -1.57
C ASN A 159 21.19 18.76 -2.57
N ALA A 160 20.72 19.94 -2.17
CA ALA A 160 19.85 20.81 -2.95
C ALA A 160 20.58 21.94 -3.70
N ILE A 161 21.73 22.40 -3.20
CA ILE A 161 22.37 23.65 -3.62
C ILE A 161 22.90 23.61 -5.06
N TYR A 162 22.82 24.75 -5.75
CA TYR A 162 23.43 24.95 -7.07
C TYR A 162 24.85 25.49 -6.88
N THR A 163 25.82 24.59 -6.81
CA THR A 163 27.24 24.92 -6.67
C THR A 163 28.04 24.44 -7.89
N SER A 164 29.12 25.14 -8.19
CA SER A 164 30.13 24.70 -9.18
C SER A 164 30.99 23.54 -8.67
N VAL A 165 30.95 23.26 -7.36
CA VAL A 165 31.68 22.16 -6.73
C VAL A 165 31.00 20.83 -7.07
N GLN A 166 31.80 19.80 -7.37
CA GLN A 166 31.27 18.47 -7.63
C GLN A 166 30.58 17.92 -6.37
N ARG A 167 29.35 17.41 -6.52
CA ARG A 167 28.56 16.86 -5.40
C ARG A 167 29.30 15.78 -4.60
N ALA A 168 30.17 14.99 -5.24
CA ALA A 168 30.97 13.98 -4.55
C ALA A 168 31.96 14.60 -3.55
N MET A 169 32.60 15.73 -3.90
CA MET A 169 33.51 16.44 -3.00
C MET A 169 32.76 17.05 -1.82
N LEU A 170 31.59 17.65 -2.09
CA LEU A 170 30.75 18.23 -1.04
C LEU A 170 30.27 17.17 -0.04
N ARG A 171 29.83 16.00 -0.53
CA ARG A 171 29.49 14.85 0.32
C ARG A 171 30.69 14.40 1.16
N GLN A 172 31.89 14.34 0.56
CA GLN A 172 33.10 13.96 1.28
C GLN A 172 33.43 14.93 2.42
N GLU A 173 33.27 16.24 2.22
CA GLU A 173 33.46 17.25 3.28
C GLU A 173 32.44 17.12 4.41
N ILE A 174 31.19 16.76 4.10
CA ILE A 174 30.15 16.48 5.10
C ILE A 174 30.48 15.20 5.89
N THR A 175 30.82 14.11 5.21
CA THR A 175 31.17 12.83 5.86
C THR A 175 32.35 12.99 6.81
N LYS A 176 33.36 13.82 6.46
CA LYS A 176 34.51 14.13 7.33
C LYS A 176 34.10 14.75 8.67
N ARG A 177 33.05 15.56 8.70
CA ARG A 177 32.60 16.31 9.88
C ARG A 177 31.50 15.61 10.66
N THR A 178 30.92 14.55 10.10
CA THR A 178 29.83 13.79 10.74
C THR A 178 30.24 13.28 12.13
N GLY A 179 31.47 12.78 12.29
CA GLY A 179 31.96 12.32 13.60
C GLY A 179 31.99 13.42 14.67
N PHE A 180 32.39 14.65 14.30
CA PHE A 180 32.40 15.80 15.21
C PHE A 180 30.97 16.15 15.65
N ILE A 181 30.03 16.21 14.71
CA ILE A 181 28.62 16.51 14.99
C ILE A 181 28.00 15.46 15.91
N LEU A 182 28.16 14.17 15.60
CA LEU A 182 27.64 13.09 16.44
C LEU A 182 28.23 13.13 17.85
N SER A 183 29.53 13.40 18.00
CA SER A 183 30.16 13.52 19.32
C SER A 183 29.64 14.72 20.12
N THR A 184 29.34 15.82 19.43
CA THR A 184 28.79 17.05 20.04
C THR A 184 27.37 16.81 20.54
N ILE A 185 26.53 16.19 19.71
CA ILE A 185 25.15 15.83 20.07
C ILE A 185 25.16 14.79 21.20
N ASP A 186 25.98 13.75 21.10
CA ASP A 186 26.12 12.72 22.14
C ASP A 186 26.52 13.32 23.50
N SER A 187 27.46 14.27 23.51
CA SER A 187 27.86 14.97 24.74
C SER A 187 26.70 15.79 25.32
N TYR A 188 25.92 16.48 24.50
CA TYR A 188 24.76 17.24 24.94
C TYR A 188 23.66 16.33 25.51
N LEU A 189 23.30 15.27 24.76
CA LEU A 189 22.26 14.32 25.15
C LEU A 189 22.65 13.54 26.41
N SER A 190 23.91 13.12 26.55
CA SER A 190 24.40 12.41 27.73
C SER A 190 24.20 13.23 29.00
N VAL A 191 24.55 14.52 28.98
CA VAL A 191 24.35 15.44 30.11
C VAL A 191 22.87 15.61 30.45
N LYS A 192 22.01 15.77 29.43
CA LYS A 192 20.55 15.90 29.65
C LYS A 192 19.89 14.59 30.09
N CYS A 193 20.44 13.44 29.71
CA CYS A 193 19.95 12.14 30.17
C CYS A 193 20.15 11.94 31.67
N GLU A 194 21.19 12.50 32.28
CA GLU A 194 21.46 12.39 33.73
C GLU A 194 20.52 13.24 34.61
N VAL A 195 19.81 14.21 34.02
CA VAL A 195 18.84 15.05 34.75
C VAL A 195 17.63 14.21 35.19
N GLN A 196 17.18 14.33 36.44
CA GLN A 196 16.11 13.49 36.98
C GLN A 196 14.73 13.75 36.34
N VAL A 197 14.42 14.99 36.00
CA VAL A 197 13.14 15.40 35.39
C VAL A 197 13.45 16.15 34.11
N LEU A 198 12.85 15.73 33.00
CA LEU A 198 12.94 16.44 31.72
C LEU A 198 11.78 17.45 31.65
N GLU A 199 12.11 18.72 31.45
CA GLU A 199 11.12 19.75 31.14
C GLU A 199 10.75 19.67 29.64
N ASP A 200 9.56 20.17 29.26
CA ASP A 200 9.11 20.15 27.85
C ASP A 200 10.09 20.87 26.89
N GLU A 201 10.72 21.95 27.35
CA GLU A 201 11.73 22.67 26.58
C GLU A 201 13.01 21.83 26.37
N ASP A 202 13.37 21.00 27.36
CA ASP A 202 14.50 20.08 27.26
C ASP A 202 14.18 18.98 26.23
N THR A 203 13.00 18.37 26.31
CA THR A 203 12.53 17.36 25.35
C THR A 203 12.53 17.92 23.93
N THR A 204 12.06 19.15 23.74
CA THR A 204 12.08 19.83 22.44
C THR A 204 13.50 20.07 21.93
N SER A 205 14.42 20.46 22.80
CA SER A 205 15.82 20.71 22.43
C SER A 205 16.57 19.41 22.11
N MET A 206 16.32 18.35 22.88
CA MET A 206 16.82 17.00 22.63
C MET A 206 16.28 16.45 21.31
N LEU A 207 14.99 16.64 21.02
CA LEU A 207 14.37 16.26 19.76
C LEU A 207 15.11 16.86 18.56
N GLN A 208 15.38 18.17 18.59
CA GLN A 208 16.15 18.81 17.51
C GLN A 208 17.58 18.29 17.41
N ALA A 209 18.21 17.99 18.54
CA ALA A 209 19.55 17.42 18.57
C ALA A 209 19.59 16.03 17.90
N VAL A 210 18.61 15.16 18.19
CA VAL A 210 18.51 13.84 17.56
C VAL A 210 18.16 13.96 16.08
N LYS A 211 17.20 14.82 15.70
CA LYS A 211 16.87 15.11 14.29
C LYS A 211 18.11 15.53 13.50
N CYS A 212 18.90 16.45 14.06
CA CYS A 212 20.18 16.86 13.49
C CYS A 212 21.09 15.64 13.29
N GLY A 213 21.32 14.82 14.31
CA GLY A 213 22.14 13.61 14.19
C GLY A 213 21.67 12.66 13.08
N GLY A 214 20.36 12.43 12.98
CA GLY A 214 19.76 11.61 11.92
C GLY A 214 20.02 12.16 10.50
N LEU A 215 19.90 13.47 10.28
CA LEU A 215 20.16 14.11 8.99
C LEU A 215 21.62 13.94 8.54
N TRP A 216 22.56 14.01 9.48
CA TRP A 216 23.97 13.76 9.20
C TRP A 216 24.23 12.28 8.87
N LEU A 217 23.62 11.35 9.59
CA LEU A 217 23.75 9.90 9.35
C LEU A 217 23.23 9.46 7.98
N LYS A 218 22.19 10.12 7.43
CA LYS A 218 21.70 9.85 6.06
C LYS A 218 22.77 10.03 4.97
N ASN A 219 23.84 10.78 5.24
CA ASN A 219 24.96 10.99 4.32
C ASN A 219 26.12 9.99 4.52
N GLY A 220 25.98 9.05 5.46
CA GLY A 220 26.91 7.94 5.73
C GLY A 220 27.97 8.26 6.80
N HIS A 221 28.23 7.31 7.68
CA HIS A 221 29.31 7.36 8.67
C HIS A 221 29.72 5.95 9.10
N PRO A 222 31.03 5.64 9.28
CA PRO A 222 31.46 4.31 9.70
C PRO A 222 30.71 3.83 10.94
N MET A 223 30.08 2.66 10.80
CA MET A 223 29.19 2.07 11.80
C MET A 223 29.86 1.91 13.17
N ASP A 224 31.16 1.58 13.21
CA ASP A 224 31.96 1.40 14.43
C ASP A 224 31.97 2.64 15.33
N ASN A 225 31.89 3.83 14.72
CA ASN A 225 31.92 5.11 15.44
C ASN A 225 30.55 5.52 15.99
N CYS A 226 29.48 4.82 15.59
CA CYS A 226 28.11 5.14 15.99
C CYS A 226 27.69 4.43 17.30
N LEU A 227 28.47 3.47 17.81
CA LEU A 227 28.09 2.64 18.96
C LEU A 227 27.71 3.46 20.20
N LYS A 228 28.56 4.42 20.58
CA LYS A 228 28.32 5.28 21.75
C LYS A 228 27.05 6.12 21.58
N PHE A 229 26.86 6.69 20.40
CA PHE A 229 25.67 7.46 20.08
C PHE A 229 24.41 6.59 20.15
N ALA A 230 24.47 5.37 19.63
CA ALA A 230 23.37 4.41 19.72
C ALA A 230 23.03 4.05 21.18
N GLU A 231 24.01 3.84 22.06
CA GLU A 231 23.77 3.64 23.50
C GLU A 231 23.01 4.82 24.14
N THR A 232 23.39 6.05 23.79
CA THR A 232 22.75 7.26 24.31
C THR A 232 21.30 7.37 23.83
N LEU A 233 21.03 7.07 22.55
CA LEU A 233 19.67 7.06 22.00
C LEU A 233 18.79 5.99 22.67
N LEU A 234 19.32 4.77 22.90
CA LEU A 234 18.59 3.70 23.58
C LEU A 234 18.23 4.06 25.03
N LYS A 235 19.15 4.71 25.75
CA LYS A 235 18.89 5.23 27.10
C LYS A 235 17.80 6.29 27.08
N LEU A 236 17.79 7.15 26.07
CA LEU A 236 16.79 8.19 25.91
C LEU A 236 15.39 7.61 25.63
N VAL A 237 15.28 6.64 24.72
CA VAL A 237 14.03 5.91 24.46
C VAL A 237 13.50 5.27 25.75
N ASN A 238 14.37 4.59 26.51
CA ASN A 238 13.99 4.01 27.80
C ASN A 238 13.53 5.07 28.80
N LYS A 239 14.19 6.22 28.86
CA LYS A 239 13.82 7.31 29.76
C LYS A 239 12.43 7.88 29.42
N CYS A 240 12.15 8.12 28.13
CA CYS A 240 10.86 8.62 27.64
C CYS A 240 9.72 7.63 27.92
N TYR A 241 9.97 6.32 27.78
CA TYR A 241 8.95 5.30 28.02
C TYR A 241 8.74 5.02 29.52
N TRP A 242 9.80 4.76 30.28
CA TRP A 242 9.66 4.38 31.69
C TRP A 242 9.28 5.56 32.61
N SER A 243 9.42 6.81 32.15
CA SER A 243 8.85 7.97 32.84
C SER A 243 7.32 7.93 32.85
N CYS A 244 6.69 7.56 31.72
CA CYS A 244 5.23 7.56 31.58
C CYS A 244 4.57 6.41 32.36
N VAL A 245 5.25 5.27 32.51
CA VAL A 245 4.77 4.10 33.28
C VAL A 245 4.56 4.44 34.76
N GLN A 246 5.27 5.44 35.29
CA GLN A 246 5.07 5.93 36.65
C GLN A 246 3.86 6.88 36.79
N GLY A 247 3.33 7.36 35.65
CA GLY A 247 2.20 8.29 35.55
C GLY A 247 0.87 7.61 35.16
N ASP A 248 0.17 8.17 34.19
CA ASP A 248 -1.09 7.65 33.65
C ASP A 248 -0.89 6.49 32.64
N GLY A 249 0.36 6.15 32.33
CA GLY A 249 0.74 5.10 31.41
C GLY A 249 0.75 5.52 29.94
N CYS A 250 0.51 6.79 29.61
CA CYS A 250 0.54 7.33 28.25
C CYS A 250 1.70 8.33 28.10
N MET A 251 2.49 8.18 27.04
CA MET A 251 3.58 9.12 26.75
C MET A 251 3.01 10.49 26.33
N SER A 252 3.65 11.57 26.77
CA SER A 252 3.32 12.88 26.20
C SER A 252 3.70 12.96 24.72
N ALA A 253 3.06 13.83 23.95
CA ALA A 253 3.35 13.99 22.52
C ALA A 253 4.84 14.30 22.25
N ASN A 254 5.48 15.10 23.11
CA ASN A 254 6.90 15.43 22.99
C ASN A 254 7.81 14.22 23.29
N GLU A 255 7.49 13.42 24.30
CA GLU A 255 8.24 12.21 24.64
C GLU A 255 8.09 11.14 23.55
N ASN A 256 6.88 10.99 23.00
CA ASN A 256 6.60 10.05 21.91
C ASN A 256 7.38 10.45 20.65
N GLU A 257 7.29 11.71 20.22
CA GLU A 257 8.04 12.22 19.06
C GLU A 257 9.56 12.07 19.26
N LEU A 258 10.06 12.33 20.48
CA LEU A 258 11.48 12.14 20.79
C LEU A 258 11.91 10.67 20.67
N ALA A 259 11.12 9.75 21.22
CA ALA A 259 11.43 8.32 21.16
C ALA A 259 11.35 7.78 19.72
N GLU A 260 10.34 8.18 18.95
CA GLU A 260 10.21 7.85 17.53
C GLU A 260 11.43 8.28 16.73
N VAL A 261 11.85 9.55 16.87
CA VAL A 261 13.02 10.08 16.14
C VAL A 261 14.31 9.40 16.59
N CYS A 262 14.43 8.99 17.85
CA CYS A 262 15.56 8.17 18.31
C CYS A 262 15.60 6.82 17.60
N LEU A 263 14.46 6.13 17.52
CA LEU A 263 14.34 4.81 16.85
C LEU A 263 14.56 4.91 15.33
N GLU A 264 14.05 5.97 14.70
CA GLU A 264 14.31 6.28 13.29
C GLU A 264 15.80 6.54 13.05
N THR A 265 16.45 7.30 13.94
CA THR A 265 17.89 7.59 13.86
C THR A 265 18.74 6.32 14.03
N LEU A 266 18.36 5.43 14.94
CA LEU A 266 18.98 4.11 15.08
C LEU A 266 18.82 3.27 13.80
N SER A 267 17.65 3.36 13.16
CA SER A 267 17.38 2.68 11.89
C SER A 267 18.28 3.22 10.77
N PHE A 268 18.51 4.54 10.71
CA PHE A 268 19.46 5.13 9.75
C PHE A 268 20.90 4.64 9.94
N ILE A 269 21.31 4.25 11.15
CA ILE A 269 22.64 3.65 11.37
C ILE A 269 22.71 2.26 10.72
N MET A 270 21.63 1.48 10.78
CA MET A 270 21.59 0.10 10.27
C MET A 270 21.42 0.02 8.75
N ILE A 271 20.62 0.90 8.17
CA ILE A 271 20.25 0.87 6.74
C ILE A 271 21.32 1.57 5.84
N GLN A 272 22.47 1.95 6.39
CA GLN A 272 23.50 2.61 5.59
C GLN A 272 23.98 1.70 4.43
N PRO A 273 24.24 2.25 3.22
CA PRO A 273 24.64 1.46 2.07
C PRO A 273 25.91 0.62 2.29
N ASP A 274 26.81 1.06 3.15
CA ASP A 274 28.06 0.40 3.52
C ASP A 274 27.98 -0.42 4.82
N ALA A 275 26.80 -0.54 5.44
CA ALA A 275 26.58 -1.29 6.68
C ALA A 275 27.06 -2.75 6.58
N HIS A 276 26.89 -3.38 5.41
CA HIS A 276 27.35 -4.75 5.13
C HIS A 276 28.87 -4.95 5.32
N ARG A 277 29.67 -3.88 5.35
CA ARG A 277 31.12 -3.93 5.61
C ARG A 277 31.47 -4.09 7.08
N TYR A 278 30.51 -3.89 7.99
CA TYR A 278 30.71 -3.88 9.44
C TYR A 278 29.88 -4.97 10.16
N PRO A 279 30.02 -6.26 9.80
CA PRO A 279 29.13 -7.31 10.29
C PRO A 279 29.22 -7.54 11.81
N ASN A 280 30.41 -7.42 12.40
CA ASN A 280 30.59 -7.59 13.84
C ASN A 280 29.89 -6.48 14.64
N THR A 281 29.95 -5.24 14.13
CA THR A 281 29.36 -4.07 14.78
C THR A 281 27.84 -4.08 14.64
N ALA A 282 27.32 -4.52 13.48
CA ALA A 282 25.91 -4.78 13.29
C ALA A 282 25.37 -5.80 14.32
N LEU A 283 26.11 -6.90 14.55
CA LEU A 283 25.75 -7.90 15.58
C LEU A 283 25.72 -7.30 17.00
N ILE A 284 26.69 -6.45 17.34
CA ILE A 284 26.75 -5.77 18.65
C ILE A 284 25.53 -4.85 18.80
N MET A 285 25.19 -4.07 17.78
CA MET A 285 24.03 -3.16 17.82
C MET A 285 22.70 -3.90 17.90
N ILE A 286 22.50 -4.96 17.11
CA ILE A 286 21.29 -5.80 17.19
C ILE A 286 21.12 -6.33 18.62
N ARG A 287 22.21 -6.80 19.23
CA ARG A 287 22.18 -7.26 20.63
C ARG A 287 21.78 -6.13 21.59
N MET A 288 22.37 -4.95 21.44
CA MET A 288 22.02 -3.79 22.26
C MET A 288 20.56 -3.39 22.13
N PHE A 289 20.01 -3.42 20.90
CA PHE A 289 18.60 -3.11 20.66
C PHE A 289 17.68 -4.10 21.35
N LEU A 290 17.94 -5.39 21.20
CA LEU A 290 17.18 -6.43 21.88
C LEU A 290 17.28 -6.29 23.41
N ASP A 291 18.50 -6.20 23.96
CA ASP A 291 18.73 -6.09 25.40
C ASP A 291 18.04 -4.85 26.02
N SER A 292 17.94 -3.75 25.27
CA SER A 292 17.40 -2.48 25.76
C SER A 292 15.91 -2.25 25.49
N LEU A 293 15.32 -2.90 24.47
CA LEU A 293 13.97 -2.57 23.99
C LEU A 293 12.96 -3.72 24.17
N THR A 294 13.41 -4.96 24.36
CA THR A 294 12.51 -6.12 24.56
C THR A 294 11.54 -5.92 25.73
N GLU A 295 11.96 -5.33 26.85
CA GLU A 295 11.07 -5.12 28.01
C GLU A 295 9.97 -4.10 27.73
N ILE A 296 10.21 -3.11 26.87
CA ILE A 296 9.20 -2.15 26.42
C ILE A 296 8.15 -2.86 25.55
N ILE A 297 8.60 -3.66 24.58
CA ILE A 297 7.71 -4.45 23.73
C ILE A 297 6.84 -5.40 24.57
N LYS A 298 7.43 -6.07 25.57
CA LYS A 298 6.68 -6.97 26.46
C LYS A 298 5.63 -6.22 27.29
N ALA A 299 5.94 -5.00 27.75
CA ALA A 299 4.99 -4.17 28.47
C ALA A 299 3.81 -3.73 27.58
N GLU A 300 4.09 -3.46 26.31
CA GLU A 300 3.08 -3.09 25.30
C GLU A 300 2.49 -4.26 24.49
N TRP A 301 2.78 -5.48 24.93
CA TRP A 301 2.17 -6.70 24.44
C TRP A 301 0.78 -6.90 25.06
N ARG A 302 -0.17 -6.06 24.70
CA ARG A 302 -1.54 -6.08 25.21
C ARG A 302 -2.51 -5.51 24.18
N GLU A 303 -3.79 -5.86 24.33
CA GLU A 303 -4.88 -5.27 23.55
C GLU A 303 -5.11 -3.81 23.99
N ASN A 304 -5.46 -2.93 23.05
CA ASN A 304 -5.74 -1.51 23.29
C ASN A 304 -4.57 -0.75 23.94
N ASN A 305 -3.43 -0.77 23.27
CA ASN A 305 -2.22 -0.08 23.70
C ASN A 305 -2.36 1.45 23.59
N LEU A 306 -1.92 2.18 24.62
CA LEU A 306 -1.89 3.65 24.65
C LEU A 306 -0.64 4.22 23.95
N ASN A 307 0.42 3.44 23.85
CA ASN A 307 1.70 3.81 23.26
C ASN A 307 1.97 2.85 22.08
N GLU A 308 1.10 2.83 21.07
CA GLU A 308 1.29 1.93 19.92
C GLU A 308 2.46 2.38 19.04
N ASP A 309 2.70 3.69 18.93
CA ASP A 309 3.77 4.26 18.12
C ASP A 309 5.17 3.78 18.56
N ILE A 310 5.43 3.67 19.87
CA ILE A 310 6.72 3.15 20.36
C ILE A 310 6.91 1.68 19.99
N ALA A 311 5.86 0.87 20.05
CA ALA A 311 5.93 -0.55 19.66
C ALA A 311 6.19 -0.68 18.16
N VAL A 312 5.50 0.13 17.33
CA VAL A 312 5.74 0.23 15.90
C VAL A 312 7.19 0.63 15.63
N GLY A 313 7.69 1.70 16.25
CA GLY A 313 9.05 2.19 16.05
C GLY A 313 10.12 1.16 16.43
N ILE A 314 9.95 0.42 17.54
CA ILE A 314 10.91 -0.62 17.94
C ILE A 314 10.87 -1.78 16.94
N TYR A 315 9.69 -2.26 16.56
CA TYR A 315 9.60 -3.37 15.60
C TYR A 315 10.13 -2.96 14.22
N THR A 316 9.88 -1.74 13.75
CA THR A 316 10.47 -1.19 12.53
C THR A 316 12.00 -1.17 12.61
N LEU A 317 12.59 -0.76 13.74
CA LEU A 317 14.04 -0.82 13.94
C LEU A 317 14.58 -2.24 13.87
N LEU A 318 13.95 -3.20 14.55
CA LEU A 318 14.38 -4.60 14.55
C LEU A 318 14.29 -5.23 13.15
N ILE A 319 13.21 -4.96 12.42
CA ILE A 319 12.98 -5.44 11.05
C ILE A 319 13.98 -4.81 10.07
N ALA A 320 14.19 -3.49 10.13
CA ALA A 320 15.18 -2.81 9.29
C ALA A 320 16.61 -3.30 9.56
N SER A 321 16.92 -3.61 10.82
CA SER A 321 18.23 -4.15 11.24
C SER A 321 18.52 -5.51 10.61
N ILE A 322 17.51 -6.37 10.48
CA ILE A 322 17.67 -7.71 9.90
C ILE A 322 17.63 -7.67 8.37
N GLU A 323 16.77 -6.86 7.76
CA GLU A 323 16.67 -6.72 6.30
C GLU A 323 17.96 -6.15 5.69
N SER A 324 18.56 -5.16 6.35
CA SER A 324 19.87 -4.61 5.93
C SER A 324 21.02 -5.62 6.04
N GLN A 325 20.84 -6.71 6.80
CA GLN A 325 21.84 -7.72 7.09
C GLN A 325 21.36 -9.15 6.76
N SER A 326 20.51 -9.31 5.73
CA SER A 326 19.88 -10.61 5.36
C SER A 326 20.88 -11.77 5.24
N ARG A 327 22.06 -11.52 4.67
CA ARG A 327 23.12 -12.54 4.55
C ARG A 327 23.69 -12.96 5.91
N LEU A 328 23.85 -12.03 6.84
CA LEU A 328 24.36 -12.35 8.17
C LEU A 328 23.36 -13.18 8.95
N LEU A 329 22.05 -12.94 8.78
CA LEU A 329 20.99 -13.77 9.33
C LEU A 329 21.15 -15.24 8.91
N LEU A 330 21.27 -15.51 7.61
CA LEU A 330 21.45 -16.88 7.09
C LEU A 330 22.70 -17.55 7.68
N THR A 331 23.83 -16.83 7.68
CA THR A 331 25.07 -17.36 8.25
C THR A 331 24.94 -17.60 9.75
N GLY A 332 24.19 -16.76 10.48
CA GLY A 332 23.95 -16.88 11.91
C GLY A 332 23.05 -18.06 12.27
N ILE A 333 21.99 -18.29 11.50
CA ILE A 333 21.08 -19.44 11.64
C ILE A 333 21.86 -20.75 11.43
N ALA A 334 22.67 -20.81 10.36
CA ALA A 334 23.43 -22.02 10.02
C ALA A 334 24.75 -22.18 10.79
N SER A 335 25.22 -21.13 11.48
CA SER A 335 26.51 -21.09 12.17
C SER A 335 26.56 -22.03 13.38
N ASP A 336 27.76 -22.54 13.67
CA ASP A 336 28.03 -23.37 14.85
C ASP A 336 28.34 -22.54 16.12
N SER A 337 28.51 -21.22 15.98
CA SER A 337 28.59 -20.30 17.13
C SER A 337 27.25 -20.22 17.86
N SER A 338 27.23 -20.65 19.12
CA SER A 338 26.04 -20.61 19.97
C SER A 338 25.51 -19.18 20.17
N GLN A 339 26.42 -18.21 20.31
CA GLN A 339 26.08 -16.81 20.57
C GLN A 339 25.34 -16.16 19.39
N HIS A 340 25.77 -16.43 18.15
CA HIS A 340 25.09 -15.88 16.98
C HIS A 340 23.73 -16.53 16.79
N ARG A 341 23.63 -17.85 16.99
CA ARG A 341 22.37 -18.56 16.87
C ARG A 341 21.34 -18.05 17.88
N GLU A 342 21.73 -17.89 19.14
CA GLU A 342 20.87 -17.35 20.20
C GLU A 342 20.35 -15.93 19.87
N LEU A 343 21.24 -15.06 19.38
CA LEU A 343 20.87 -13.69 19.01
C LEU A 343 19.81 -13.65 17.90
N TYR A 344 20.02 -14.40 16.82
CA TYR A 344 19.09 -14.43 15.70
C TYR A 344 17.78 -15.15 16.03
N THR A 345 17.83 -16.23 16.83
CA THR A 345 16.62 -16.87 17.33
C THR A 345 15.78 -15.89 18.13
N ARG A 346 16.39 -15.15 19.07
CA ARG A 346 15.68 -14.12 19.85
C ARG A 346 15.09 -13.04 18.94
N LEU A 347 15.84 -12.54 17.98
CA LEU A 347 15.36 -11.52 17.03
C LEU A 347 14.14 -12.00 16.23
N ILE A 348 14.21 -13.22 15.71
CA ILE A 348 13.11 -13.85 14.96
C ILE A 348 11.88 -14.05 15.86
N GLU A 349 12.09 -14.45 17.12
CA GLU A 349 11.01 -14.59 18.10
C GLU A 349 10.32 -13.25 18.38
N GLU A 350 11.06 -12.14 18.45
CA GLU A 350 10.48 -10.80 18.59
C GLU A 350 9.68 -10.38 17.34
N ILE A 351 10.15 -10.71 16.13
CA ILE A 351 9.39 -10.43 14.89
C ILE A 351 8.14 -11.33 14.77
N LEU A 352 8.24 -12.57 15.25
CA LEU A 352 7.08 -13.46 15.36
C LEU A 352 6.07 -12.92 16.37
N GLN A 353 6.54 -12.38 17.49
CA GLN A 353 5.71 -11.62 18.40
C GLN A 353 5.08 -10.43 17.66
N CYS A 354 5.84 -9.56 16.97
CA CYS A 354 5.26 -8.46 16.18
C CYS A 354 4.05 -8.90 15.32
N THR A 355 4.20 -10.00 14.58
CA THR A 355 3.13 -10.57 13.75
C THR A 355 1.95 -11.11 14.58
N ASN A 356 2.26 -11.70 15.73
CA ASN A 356 1.33 -12.32 16.67
C ASN A 356 0.73 -11.32 17.69
N LYS A 357 0.92 -10.01 17.50
CA LYS A 357 0.44 -9.00 18.43
C LYS A 357 -1.08 -9.15 18.68
N PRO A 358 -1.53 -9.11 19.95
CA PRO A 358 -2.95 -9.18 20.30
C PRO A 358 -3.74 -8.02 19.69
N GLY A 359 -5.01 -8.27 19.39
CA GLY A 359 -5.90 -7.32 18.74
C GLY A 359 -6.00 -7.50 17.22
N ILE A 360 -6.97 -6.79 16.62
CA ILE A 360 -7.26 -6.81 15.19
C ILE A 360 -6.72 -5.54 14.52
N TYR A 361 -5.88 -5.72 13.50
CA TYR A 361 -5.42 -4.66 12.60
C TYR A 361 -6.60 -4.06 11.79
N PRO A 362 -6.65 -2.75 11.50
CA PRO A 362 -5.70 -1.68 11.88
C PRO A 362 -6.08 -0.95 13.18
N VAL A 363 -7.19 -1.31 13.82
CA VAL A 363 -7.81 -0.46 14.86
C VAL A 363 -7.24 -0.74 16.25
N GLU A 364 -7.03 -2.00 16.59
CA GLU A 364 -6.61 -2.39 17.95
C GLU A 364 -5.09 -2.53 18.08
N GLU A 365 -4.39 -2.72 16.95
CA GLU A 365 -2.94 -2.77 16.84
C GLU A 365 -2.46 -2.41 15.42
N SER A 366 -1.23 -1.93 15.31
CA SER A 366 -0.63 -1.51 14.02
C SER A 366 0.75 -2.13 13.74
N CYS A 367 1.14 -3.15 14.50
CA CYS A 367 2.47 -3.76 14.37
C CYS A 367 2.50 -4.93 13.37
N SER A 368 1.47 -5.75 13.34
CA SER A 368 1.53 -7.05 12.64
C SER A 368 1.83 -6.95 11.14
N ILE A 369 1.41 -5.85 10.49
CA ILE A 369 1.69 -5.56 9.07
C ILE A 369 3.19 -5.36 8.80
N LEU A 370 3.96 -4.86 9.77
CA LEU A 370 5.37 -4.50 9.58
C LEU A 370 6.23 -5.72 9.22
N ALA A 371 5.86 -6.90 9.71
CA ALA A 371 6.64 -8.12 9.56
C ALA A 371 6.39 -8.86 8.22
N MET A 372 5.40 -8.46 7.41
CA MET A 372 5.05 -9.20 6.18
C MET A 372 6.20 -9.24 5.17
N GLY A 373 6.89 -8.11 4.96
CA GLY A 373 8.06 -8.02 4.08
C GLY A 373 9.23 -8.89 4.56
N PHE A 374 9.43 -8.96 5.87
CA PHE A 374 10.45 -9.82 6.48
C PHE A 374 10.20 -11.31 6.21
N TRP A 375 8.96 -11.79 6.32
CA TRP A 375 8.64 -13.20 6.08
C TRP A 375 8.90 -13.59 4.63
N TYR A 376 8.54 -12.73 3.67
CA TYR A 376 8.94 -12.94 2.28
C TYR A 376 10.46 -13.01 2.12
N MET A 377 11.19 -12.01 2.63
CA MET A 377 12.65 -11.94 2.52
C MET A 377 13.34 -13.18 3.10
N LEU A 378 12.93 -13.66 4.29
CA LEU A 378 13.52 -14.83 4.91
C LEU A 378 13.29 -16.10 4.08
N GLN A 379 12.10 -16.26 3.50
CA GLN A 379 11.80 -17.40 2.63
C GLN A 379 12.63 -17.35 1.35
N ASP A 380 12.65 -16.21 0.65
CA ASP A 380 13.37 -16.03 -0.62
C ASP A 380 14.88 -16.23 -0.45
N GLU A 381 15.49 -15.64 0.58
CA GLU A 381 16.91 -15.76 0.91
C GLU A 381 17.30 -17.22 1.25
N VAL A 382 16.43 -17.99 1.92
CA VAL A 382 16.70 -19.40 2.21
C VAL A 382 16.56 -20.26 0.94
N LEU A 383 15.54 -20.03 0.12
CA LEU A 383 15.30 -20.83 -1.09
C LEU A 383 16.32 -20.53 -2.20
N SER A 384 16.85 -19.30 -2.26
CA SER A 384 17.88 -18.89 -3.22
C SER A 384 19.31 -19.33 -2.86
N LEU A 385 19.52 -20.05 -1.74
CA LEU A 385 20.82 -20.61 -1.38
C LEU A 385 21.31 -21.64 -2.42
N ASP A 386 22.47 -21.37 -3.01
CA ASP A 386 23.15 -22.24 -3.99
C ASP A 386 23.53 -23.62 -3.42
N SER A 387 23.82 -23.70 -2.12
CA SER A 387 24.27 -24.92 -1.46
C SER A 387 23.10 -25.72 -0.91
N ASP A 388 22.78 -26.85 -1.54
CA ASP A 388 21.69 -27.75 -1.11
C ASP A 388 21.80 -28.19 0.36
N VAL A 389 23.03 -28.38 0.86
CA VAL A 389 23.30 -28.79 2.25
C VAL A 389 22.95 -27.67 3.23
N GLN A 390 23.37 -26.44 2.93
CA GLN A 390 23.06 -25.29 3.78
C GLN A 390 21.57 -24.94 3.71
N ARG A 391 20.98 -24.98 2.50
CA ARG A 391 19.55 -24.78 2.30
C ARG A 391 18.74 -25.77 3.13
N SER A 392 19.08 -27.06 3.10
CA SER A 392 18.39 -28.08 3.89
C SER A 392 18.49 -27.83 5.40
N LYS A 393 19.69 -27.47 5.90
CA LYS A 393 19.90 -27.13 7.32
C LYS A 393 19.08 -25.90 7.74
N CYS A 394 19.05 -24.84 6.92
CA CYS A 394 18.24 -23.66 7.19
C CYS A 394 16.75 -23.98 7.17
N LEU A 395 16.27 -24.75 6.18
CA LEU A 395 14.88 -25.19 6.06
C LEU A 395 14.42 -25.98 7.29
N GLU A 396 15.26 -26.87 7.84
CA GLU A 396 14.94 -27.60 9.07
C GLU A 396 14.71 -26.67 10.27
N ILE A 397 15.44 -25.55 10.34
CA ILE A 397 15.33 -24.57 11.43
C ILE A 397 14.10 -23.66 11.22
N ILE A 398 13.83 -23.24 9.99
CA ILE A 398 12.72 -22.30 9.72
C ILE A 398 11.35 -22.99 9.58
N ARG A 399 11.27 -24.29 9.25
CA ARG A 399 9.97 -24.99 9.12
C ARG A 399 9.09 -24.88 10.36
N PRO A 400 9.56 -25.11 11.60
CA PRO A 400 8.75 -24.91 12.80
C PRO A 400 8.26 -23.46 12.96
N LEU A 401 9.08 -22.49 12.56
CA LEU A 401 8.76 -21.07 12.62
C LEU A 401 7.63 -20.73 11.63
N TYR A 402 7.73 -21.15 10.37
CA TYR A 402 6.68 -20.95 9.37
C TYR A 402 5.38 -21.70 9.72
N ALA A 403 5.49 -22.86 10.37
CA ALA A 403 4.33 -23.58 10.90
C ALA A 403 3.61 -22.80 12.01
N HIS A 404 4.37 -22.16 12.91
CA HIS A 404 3.79 -21.27 13.92
C HIS A 404 3.19 -20.01 13.28
N LEU A 405 3.93 -19.37 12.37
CA LEU A 405 3.50 -18.21 11.61
C LEU A 405 2.18 -18.47 10.89
N THR A 406 2.02 -19.62 10.23
CA THR A 406 0.77 -19.99 9.55
C THR A 406 -0.43 -19.92 10.52
N LYS A 407 -0.29 -20.45 11.74
CA LYS A 407 -1.36 -20.40 12.75
C LYS A 407 -1.65 -18.96 13.20
N VAL A 408 -0.61 -18.14 13.34
CA VAL A 408 -0.73 -16.72 13.66
C VAL A 408 -1.46 -15.97 12.56
N LEU A 409 -1.05 -16.13 11.30
CA LEU A 409 -1.65 -15.48 10.13
C LEU A 409 -3.13 -15.84 9.98
N VAL A 410 -3.49 -17.12 10.13
CA VAL A 410 -4.89 -17.55 10.13
C VAL A 410 -5.69 -16.86 11.24
N ARG A 411 -5.11 -16.73 12.44
CA ARG A 411 -5.76 -15.99 13.54
C ARG A 411 -5.91 -14.50 13.22
N LYS A 412 -4.89 -13.86 12.63
CA LYS A 412 -4.91 -12.43 12.27
C LYS A 412 -5.83 -12.14 11.08
N ALA A 413 -6.12 -13.13 10.23
CA ALA A 413 -7.09 -13.04 9.14
C ALA A 413 -8.56 -13.19 9.59
N GLN A 414 -8.81 -13.44 10.88
CA GLN A 414 -10.16 -13.57 11.44
C GLN A 414 -10.94 -12.28 11.30
N GLN A 415 -12.14 -12.38 10.73
CA GLN A 415 -13.06 -11.26 10.64
C GLN A 415 -13.37 -10.71 12.05
N PRO A 416 -13.46 -9.38 12.20
CA PRO A 416 -13.91 -8.79 13.45
C PRO A 416 -15.33 -9.24 13.80
N ASN A 417 -15.62 -9.34 15.10
CA ASN A 417 -16.96 -9.63 15.58
C ASN A 417 -17.91 -8.46 15.28
N GLU A 418 -19.22 -8.70 15.28
CA GLU A 418 -20.24 -7.70 14.92
C GLU A 418 -20.13 -6.41 15.76
N VAL A 419 -19.83 -6.54 17.05
CA VAL A 419 -19.62 -5.39 17.97
C VAL A 419 -18.39 -4.55 17.57
N SER A 420 -17.33 -5.19 17.09
CA SER A 420 -16.13 -4.48 16.63
C SER A 420 -16.36 -3.83 15.28
N ILE A 421 -17.05 -4.52 14.36
CA ILE A 421 -17.39 -4.01 13.01
C ILE A 421 -18.17 -2.69 13.09
N GLU A 422 -19.10 -2.55 14.02
CA GLU A 422 -19.89 -1.31 14.18
C GLU A 422 -19.05 -0.08 14.52
N ARG A 423 -17.85 -0.27 15.09
CA ARG A 423 -16.94 0.83 15.48
C ARG A 423 -15.98 1.23 14.37
N TRP A 424 -15.86 0.41 13.33
CA TRP A 424 -14.89 0.60 12.27
C TRP A 424 -15.43 1.54 11.19
N SER A 425 -14.57 2.42 10.70
CA SER A 425 -14.86 3.27 9.55
C SER A 425 -14.79 2.46 8.23
N ALA A 426 -15.28 3.06 7.15
CA ALA A 426 -15.12 2.47 5.82
C ALA A 426 -13.64 2.31 5.44
N ASP A 427 -12.78 3.24 5.87
CA ASP A 427 -11.34 3.21 5.62
C ASP A 427 -10.67 2.08 6.42
N ASP A 428 -11.11 1.82 7.65
CA ASP A 428 -10.60 0.71 8.47
C ASP A 428 -10.96 -0.65 7.87
N LEU A 429 -12.20 -0.79 7.37
CA LEU A 429 -12.65 -2.02 6.71
C LEU A 429 -11.89 -2.29 5.41
N GLU A 430 -11.62 -1.25 4.61
CA GLU A 430 -10.81 -1.41 3.39
C GLU A 430 -9.35 -1.70 3.72
N THR A 431 -8.79 -1.04 4.74
CA THR A 431 -7.42 -1.29 5.22
C THR A 431 -7.27 -2.73 5.72
N PHE A 432 -8.26 -3.25 6.47
CA PHE A 432 -8.27 -4.65 6.88
C PHE A 432 -8.44 -5.61 5.69
N ARG A 433 -9.22 -5.23 4.67
CA ARG A 433 -9.31 -6.03 3.43
C ARG A 433 -7.95 -6.15 2.75
N CYS A 434 -7.20 -5.05 2.63
CA CYS A 434 -5.83 -5.06 2.12
C CYS A 434 -4.90 -5.92 3.00
N TYR A 435 -5.00 -5.79 4.32
CA TYR A 435 -4.22 -6.60 5.27
C TYR A 435 -4.48 -8.11 5.12
N ARG A 436 -5.74 -8.52 4.92
CA ARG A 436 -6.06 -9.93 4.64
C ARG A 436 -5.42 -10.41 3.33
N GLN A 437 -5.27 -9.52 2.34
CA GLN A 437 -4.59 -9.82 1.09
C GLN A 437 -3.07 -9.98 1.32
N ASP A 438 -2.44 -9.11 2.11
CA ASP A 438 -1.03 -9.26 2.48
C ASP A 438 -0.78 -10.57 3.28
N ILE A 439 -1.73 -10.96 4.15
CA ILE A 439 -1.71 -12.27 4.81
C ILE A 439 -1.79 -13.40 3.79
N SER A 440 -2.69 -13.31 2.81
CA SER A 440 -2.84 -14.32 1.76
C SER A 440 -1.54 -14.52 0.98
N ASP A 441 -0.88 -13.43 0.57
CA ASP A 441 0.41 -13.49 -0.11
C ASP A 441 1.48 -14.13 0.80
N THR A 442 1.46 -13.79 2.10
CA THR A 442 2.39 -14.38 3.09
C THR A 442 2.15 -15.87 3.33
N LEU A 443 0.89 -16.33 3.26
CA LEU A 443 0.54 -17.76 3.34
C LEU A 443 1.06 -18.54 2.13
N MET A 444 1.17 -17.91 0.95
CA MET A 444 1.78 -18.53 -0.22
C MET A 444 3.29 -18.78 0.02
N TYR A 445 4.00 -17.82 0.61
CA TYR A 445 5.40 -18.04 1.02
C TYR A 445 5.53 -19.14 2.08
N CYS A 446 4.56 -19.24 3.02
CA CYS A 446 4.50 -20.36 3.96
C CYS A 446 4.35 -21.71 3.23
N TYR A 447 3.55 -21.77 2.16
CA TYR A 447 3.37 -22.98 1.37
C TYR A 447 4.65 -23.39 0.65
N ASP A 448 5.44 -22.44 0.14
CA ASP A 448 6.72 -22.73 -0.51
C ASP A 448 7.76 -23.34 0.45
N VAL A 449 7.65 -23.08 1.77
CA VAL A 449 8.55 -23.65 2.79
C VAL A 449 8.04 -24.99 3.34
N LEU A 450 6.72 -25.10 3.55
CA LEU A 450 6.08 -26.20 4.29
C LEU A 450 5.46 -27.28 3.39
N HIS A 451 5.01 -26.90 2.19
CA HIS A 451 4.29 -27.75 1.25
C HIS A 451 3.12 -28.51 1.91
N GLU A 452 3.09 -29.84 1.83
CA GLU A 452 2.03 -30.69 2.39
C GLU A 452 1.82 -30.48 3.90
N ASN A 453 2.87 -30.14 4.66
CA ASN A 453 2.75 -29.90 6.10
C ASN A 453 1.84 -28.70 6.41
N LEU A 454 1.78 -27.69 5.54
CA LEU A 454 0.88 -26.56 5.71
C LEU A 454 -0.58 -27.01 5.56
N LEU A 455 -0.86 -27.91 4.62
CA LEU A 455 -2.20 -28.48 4.44
C LEU A 455 -2.61 -29.29 5.67
N GLU A 456 -1.69 -30.05 6.28
CA GLU A 456 -1.98 -30.75 7.54
C GLU A 456 -2.32 -29.77 8.67
N ILE A 457 -1.61 -28.64 8.78
CA ILE A 457 -1.92 -27.58 9.74
C ILE A 457 -3.32 -27.02 9.47
N PHE A 458 -3.67 -26.72 8.21
CA PHE A 458 -5.02 -26.29 7.85
C PHE A 458 -6.08 -27.35 8.16
N GLY A 459 -5.78 -28.63 7.95
CA GLY A 459 -6.69 -29.72 8.30
C GLY A 459 -7.02 -29.77 9.79
N VAL A 460 -6.05 -29.48 10.67
CA VAL A 460 -6.23 -29.38 12.13
C VAL A 460 -7.00 -28.11 12.49
N LEU A 461 -6.61 -26.96 11.94
CA LEU A 461 -7.30 -25.69 12.21
C LEU A 461 -8.76 -25.71 11.73
N LEU A 462 -9.05 -26.46 10.65
CA LEU A 462 -10.41 -26.67 10.16
C LEU A 462 -11.25 -27.44 11.17
N ASP A 463 -10.72 -28.50 11.79
CA ASP A 463 -11.41 -29.22 12.87
C ASP A 463 -11.68 -28.31 14.08
N GLU A 464 -10.69 -27.53 14.48
CA GLU A 464 -10.83 -26.56 15.57
C GLU A 464 -11.90 -25.51 15.27
N GLY A 465 -11.94 -25.01 14.03
CA GLY A 465 -12.96 -24.07 13.56
C GLY A 465 -14.37 -24.67 13.56
N ILE A 466 -14.52 -25.91 13.09
CA ILE A 466 -15.81 -26.64 13.11
C ILE A 466 -16.29 -26.81 14.55
N LEU A 467 -15.42 -27.28 15.45
CA LEU A 467 -15.75 -27.46 16.86
C LEU A 467 -16.12 -26.14 17.54
N ALA A 468 -15.45 -25.04 17.19
CA ALA A 468 -15.75 -23.71 17.73
C ALA A 468 -17.16 -23.25 17.33
N VAL A 469 -17.54 -23.43 16.06
CA VAL A 469 -18.88 -23.07 15.56
C VAL A 469 -19.97 -23.99 16.12
N GLN A 470 -19.68 -25.27 16.31
CA GLN A 470 -20.60 -26.21 16.97
C GLN A 470 -20.83 -25.86 18.44
N SER A 471 -19.81 -25.32 19.11
CA SER A 471 -19.90 -24.88 20.50
C SER A 471 -20.66 -23.56 20.64
N ASP A 472 -20.36 -22.59 19.78
CA ASP A 472 -21.02 -21.28 19.73
C ASP A 472 -20.94 -20.71 18.30
N GLN A 473 -22.12 -20.46 17.72
CA GLN A 473 -22.28 -19.95 16.36
C GLN A 473 -21.59 -18.60 16.14
N LEU A 474 -21.36 -17.81 17.19
CA LEU A 474 -20.64 -16.54 17.12
C LEU A 474 -19.15 -16.72 16.76
N ASN A 475 -18.60 -17.94 16.87
CA ASN A 475 -17.22 -18.23 16.46
C ASN A 475 -17.06 -18.51 14.95
N TRP A 476 -18.07 -18.20 14.12
CA TRP A 476 -17.96 -18.30 12.67
C TRP A 476 -16.72 -17.60 12.07
N PRO A 477 -16.17 -16.47 12.62
CA PRO A 477 -14.96 -15.86 12.06
C PRO A 477 -13.74 -16.78 12.11
N LYS A 478 -13.66 -17.68 13.09
CA LYS A 478 -12.55 -18.65 13.20
C LYS A 478 -12.59 -19.66 12.06
N LEU A 479 -13.77 -20.20 11.78
CA LEU A 479 -13.98 -21.13 10.67
C LEU A 479 -13.79 -20.41 9.32
N GLU A 480 -14.33 -19.21 9.17
CA GLU A 480 -14.17 -18.39 7.97
C GLU A 480 -12.70 -18.09 7.67
N ALA A 481 -11.90 -17.75 8.68
CA ALA A 481 -10.49 -17.44 8.48
C ALA A 481 -9.67 -18.63 7.98
N VAL A 482 -9.99 -19.85 8.45
CA VAL A 482 -9.36 -21.07 7.96
C VAL A 482 -9.74 -21.31 6.49
N ILE A 483 -11.02 -21.19 6.16
CA ILE A 483 -11.50 -21.36 4.78
C ILE A 483 -10.88 -20.29 3.86
N TYR A 484 -10.81 -19.04 4.31
CA TYR A 484 -10.14 -17.94 3.61
C TYR A 484 -8.66 -18.25 3.36
N SER A 485 -7.95 -18.75 4.37
CA SER A 485 -6.53 -19.10 4.27
C SER A 485 -6.27 -20.29 3.34
N MET A 486 -7.21 -21.24 3.26
CA MET A 486 -7.15 -22.32 2.27
C MET A 486 -7.45 -21.80 0.87
N CYS A 487 -8.43 -20.90 0.73
CA CYS A 487 -8.77 -20.24 -0.53
C CYS A 487 -7.58 -19.48 -1.11
N SER A 488 -6.80 -18.78 -0.30
CA SER A 488 -5.67 -17.96 -0.77
C SER A 488 -4.53 -18.76 -1.40
N ILE A 489 -4.37 -20.02 -1.04
CA ILE A 489 -3.31 -20.88 -1.59
C ILE A 489 -3.80 -21.84 -2.69
N ALA A 490 -5.08 -21.72 -3.10
CA ALA A 490 -5.73 -22.70 -3.98
C ALA A 490 -4.98 -22.93 -5.31
N GLU A 491 -4.42 -21.87 -5.91
CA GLU A 491 -3.68 -21.95 -7.18
C GLU A 491 -2.34 -22.72 -7.07
N HIS A 492 -1.79 -22.88 -5.86
CA HIS A 492 -0.50 -23.53 -5.63
C HIS A 492 -0.64 -25.02 -5.27
N ILE A 493 -1.86 -25.49 -5.02
CA ILE A 493 -2.10 -26.86 -4.56
C ILE A 493 -2.16 -27.81 -5.74
N SER A 494 -1.45 -28.94 -5.63
CA SER A 494 -1.52 -30.01 -6.62
C SER A 494 -2.95 -30.56 -6.76
N VAL A 495 -3.39 -30.74 -8.00
CA VAL A 495 -4.66 -31.41 -8.34
C VAL A 495 -4.76 -32.85 -7.81
N THR A 496 -3.62 -33.45 -7.45
CA THR A 496 -3.54 -34.81 -6.90
C THR A 496 -3.74 -34.89 -5.39
N GLU A 497 -3.89 -33.76 -4.69
CA GLU A 497 -4.15 -33.74 -3.25
C GLU A 497 -5.50 -34.42 -2.94
N ASN A 498 -5.50 -35.37 -2.01
CA ASN A 498 -6.64 -36.24 -1.75
C ASN A 498 -6.95 -36.47 -0.26
N LYS A 499 -6.41 -35.64 0.64
CA LYS A 499 -6.63 -35.76 2.09
C LYS A 499 -7.37 -34.54 2.63
N VAL A 500 -6.77 -33.36 2.50
CA VAL A 500 -7.23 -32.13 3.16
C VAL A 500 -8.28 -31.42 2.32
N ILE A 501 -8.13 -31.36 0.99
CA ILE A 501 -9.08 -30.71 0.09
C ILE A 501 -10.42 -31.45 0.05
N PRO A 502 -10.48 -32.79 -0.06
CA PRO A 502 -11.73 -33.53 0.12
C PRO A 502 -12.45 -33.22 1.43
N LYS A 503 -11.71 -33.13 2.54
CA LYS A 503 -12.25 -32.77 3.84
C LYS A 503 -12.85 -31.36 3.83
N LEU A 504 -12.13 -30.38 3.29
CA LEU A 504 -12.65 -29.03 3.08
C LEU A 504 -13.95 -29.05 2.27
N MET A 505 -14.00 -29.74 1.13
CA MET A 505 -15.19 -29.79 0.28
C MET A 505 -16.39 -30.41 1.00
N HIS A 506 -16.18 -31.46 1.80
CA HIS A 506 -17.22 -32.01 2.66
C HIS A 506 -17.69 -30.99 3.70
N THR A 507 -16.76 -30.34 4.42
CA THR A 507 -17.09 -29.31 5.40
C THR A 507 -17.90 -28.18 4.77
N LEU A 508 -17.51 -27.65 3.61
CA LEU A 508 -18.23 -26.58 2.92
C LEU A 508 -19.68 -26.96 2.61
N SER A 509 -19.96 -28.24 2.36
CA SER A 509 -21.33 -28.73 2.08
C SER A 509 -22.19 -28.91 3.33
N GLU A 510 -21.58 -29.16 4.49
CA GLU A 510 -22.28 -29.45 5.75
C GLU A 510 -22.57 -28.20 6.59
N ILE A 511 -21.88 -27.08 6.33
CA ILE A 511 -22.07 -25.84 7.08
C ILE A 511 -23.51 -25.32 6.94
N PRO A 512 -24.24 -25.06 8.04
CA PRO A 512 -25.59 -24.52 8.00
C PRO A 512 -25.58 -22.99 7.80
N TYR A 513 -25.25 -22.54 6.58
CA TYR A 513 -25.10 -21.10 6.25
C TYR A 513 -26.32 -20.23 6.53
N GLU A 514 -27.52 -20.81 6.66
CA GLU A 514 -28.75 -20.06 6.99
C GLU A 514 -28.76 -19.54 8.43
N ASN A 515 -27.98 -20.17 9.32
CA ASN A 515 -27.90 -19.81 10.73
C ASN A 515 -26.62 -19.05 11.08
N LEU A 516 -25.75 -18.81 10.09
CA LEU A 516 -24.44 -18.19 10.29
C LEU A 516 -24.33 -16.90 9.48
N ASN A 517 -23.28 -16.12 9.74
CA ASN A 517 -23.06 -14.87 9.05
C ASN A 517 -22.82 -15.09 7.54
N GLU A 518 -23.38 -14.21 6.71
CA GLU A 518 -23.31 -14.29 5.25
C GLU A 518 -21.88 -14.22 4.69
N LYS A 519 -20.94 -13.59 5.40
CA LYS A 519 -19.52 -13.53 5.00
C LYS A 519 -18.92 -14.93 4.88
N LEU A 520 -19.26 -15.85 5.78
CA LEU A 520 -18.81 -17.24 5.70
C LEU A 520 -19.30 -17.93 4.42
N LEU A 521 -20.55 -17.67 4.01
CA LEU A 521 -21.07 -18.15 2.73
C LEU A 521 -20.29 -17.52 1.56
N GLY A 522 -20.02 -16.22 1.61
CA GLY A 522 -19.21 -15.52 0.61
C GLY A 522 -17.84 -16.19 0.41
N THR A 523 -17.10 -16.41 1.49
CA THR A 523 -15.78 -17.05 1.47
C THR A 523 -15.85 -18.50 0.99
N ALA A 524 -16.88 -19.27 1.38
CA ALA A 524 -17.09 -20.63 0.88
C ALA A 524 -17.33 -20.69 -0.64
N LEU A 525 -18.14 -19.76 -1.17
CA LEU A 525 -18.41 -19.66 -2.60
C LEU A 525 -17.16 -19.28 -3.40
N GLU A 526 -16.37 -18.35 -2.87
CA GLU A 526 -15.08 -17.95 -3.46
C GLU A 526 -14.08 -19.11 -3.45
N THR A 527 -14.01 -19.85 -2.33
CA THR A 527 -13.18 -21.05 -2.21
C THR A 527 -13.53 -22.09 -3.28
N ILE A 528 -14.82 -22.38 -3.49
CA ILE A 528 -15.24 -23.28 -4.57
C ILE A 528 -14.75 -22.79 -5.94
N GLY A 529 -14.84 -21.47 -6.19
CA GLY A 529 -14.33 -20.85 -7.42
C GLY A 529 -12.83 -21.04 -7.60
N SER A 530 -12.04 -20.92 -6.54
CA SER A 530 -10.59 -21.04 -6.60
C SER A 530 -10.11 -22.48 -6.81
N TYR A 531 -10.86 -23.49 -6.37
CA TYR A 531 -10.51 -24.91 -6.53
C TYR A 531 -11.05 -25.54 -7.83
N CYS A 532 -11.44 -24.75 -8.83
CA CYS A 532 -12.01 -25.25 -10.10
C CYS A 532 -11.09 -26.23 -10.85
N GLU A 533 -9.77 -26.04 -10.82
CA GLU A 533 -8.83 -26.97 -11.45
C GLU A 533 -8.79 -28.33 -10.73
N TRP A 534 -8.88 -28.32 -9.39
CA TRP A 534 -8.94 -29.56 -8.60
C TRP A 534 -10.23 -30.36 -8.84
N PHE A 535 -11.38 -29.67 -9.00
CA PHE A 535 -12.66 -30.31 -9.32
C PHE A 535 -12.67 -31.03 -10.67
N LYS A 536 -11.85 -30.57 -11.62
CA LYS A 536 -11.72 -31.18 -12.95
C LYS A 536 -11.22 -32.64 -12.83
N GLU A 537 -10.27 -32.88 -11.95
CA GLU A 537 -9.71 -34.21 -11.67
C GLU A 537 -10.52 -34.98 -10.61
N ASN A 538 -11.31 -34.28 -9.79
CA ASN A 538 -12.12 -34.87 -8.70
C ASN A 538 -13.64 -34.58 -8.85
N PRO A 539 -14.29 -35.05 -9.93
CA PRO A 539 -15.67 -34.69 -10.28
C PRO A 539 -16.74 -35.15 -9.28
N VAL A 540 -16.41 -36.07 -8.37
CA VAL A 540 -17.33 -36.59 -7.34
C VAL A 540 -17.82 -35.46 -6.42
N TYR A 541 -17.03 -34.41 -6.25
CA TYR A 541 -17.34 -33.27 -5.37
C TYR A 541 -18.07 -32.12 -6.09
N LEU A 542 -18.30 -32.23 -7.41
CA LEU A 542 -19.01 -31.20 -8.18
C LEU A 542 -20.48 -30.98 -7.78
N PRO A 543 -21.31 -32.02 -7.57
CA PRO A 543 -22.72 -31.82 -7.20
C PRO A 543 -22.92 -30.91 -5.97
N PRO A 544 -22.30 -31.19 -4.80
CA PRO A 544 -22.50 -30.33 -3.62
C PRO A 544 -21.94 -28.92 -3.83
N ALA A 545 -20.87 -28.76 -4.63
CA ALA A 545 -20.33 -27.45 -4.96
C ALA A 545 -21.31 -26.63 -5.83
N ILE A 546 -21.94 -27.26 -6.82
CA ILE A 546 -22.98 -26.63 -7.66
C ILE A 546 -24.18 -26.23 -6.81
N ASP A 547 -24.65 -27.11 -5.93
CA ASP A 547 -25.78 -26.83 -5.05
C ASP A 547 -25.50 -25.61 -4.14
N LEU A 548 -24.27 -25.50 -3.60
CA LEU A 548 -23.88 -24.35 -2.80
C LEU A 548 -23.81 -23.06 -3.62
N LEU A 549 -23.24 -23.11 -4.83
CA LEU A 549 -23.20 -21.96 -5.75
C LEU A 549 -24.61 -21.48 -6.14
N VAL A 550 -25.53 -22.40 -6.42
CA VAL A 550 -26.94 -22.08 -6.72
C VAL A 550 -27.65 -21.48 -5.51
N LYS A 551 -27.37 -21.98 -4.29
CA LYS A 551 -27.86 -21.36 -3.06
C LYS A 551 -27.32 -19.92 -2.91
N GLY A 552 -26.03 -19.71 -3.19
CA GLY A 552 -25.38 -18.40 -3.18
C GLY A 552 -25.95 -17.39 -4.18
N LEU A 553 -26.42 -17.83 -5.36
CA LEU A 553 -27.08 -16.95 -6.33
C LEU A 553 -28.34 -16.26 -5.78
N ASN A 554 -28.99 -16.87 -4.77
CA ASN A 554 -30.22 -16.37 -4.18
C ASN A 554 -30.00 -15.65 -2.83
N SER A 555 -28.74 -15.44 -2.42
CA SER A 555 -28.32 -14.75 -1.20
C SER A 555 -27.70 -13.38 -1.51
N PRO A 556 -27.38 -12.55 -0.49
CA PRO A 556 -26.65 -11.31 -0.68
C PRO A 556 -25.22 -11.49 -1.25
N MET A 557 -24.68 -12.70 -1.18
CA MET A 557 -23.35 -13.08 -1.69
C MET A 557 -23.38 -13.56 -3.16
N ALA A 558 -24.35 -13.08 -3.94
CA ALA A 558 -24.51 -13.45 -5.34
C ALA A 558 -23.30 -13.07 -6.21
N SER A 559 -22.54 -12.02 -5.85
CA SER A 559 -21.31 -11.68 -6.56
C SER A 559 -20.27 -12.80 -6.48
N GLN A 560 -20.04 -13.37 -5.29
CA GLN A 560 -19.13 -14.49 -5.09
C GLN A 560 -19.64 -15.76 -5.80
N ALA A 561 -20.95 -16.04 -5.71
CA ALA A 561 -21.55 -17.17 -6.40
C ALA A 561 -21.41 -17.08 -7.94
N THR A 562 -21.64 -15.90 -8.52
CA THR A 562 -21.50 -15.68 -9.97
C THR A 562 -20.05 -15.76 -10.44
N LEU A 563 -19.07 -15.38 -9.60
CA LEU A 563 -17.64 -15.61 -9.88
C LEU A 563 -17.32 -17.10 -9.84
N GLY A 564 -17.68 -17.81 -8.78
CA GLY A 564 -17.42 -19.25 -8.67
C GLY A 564 -18.05 -20.04 -9.82
N LEU A 565 -19.29 -19.74 -10.21
CA LEU A 565 -19.93 -20.38 -11.37
C LEU A 565 -19.22 -20.07 -12.69
N LYS A 566 -18.72 -18.84 -12.86
CA LYS A 566 -17.96 -18.46 -14.06
C LYS A 566 -16.68 -19.28 -14.19
N GLU A 567 -15.94 -19.43 -13.10
CA GLU A 567 -14.70 -20.22 -13.09
C GLU A 567 -15.01 -21.73 -13.28
N LEU A 568 -16.03 -22.25 -12.59
CA LEU A 568 -16.41 -23.67 -12.67
C LEU A 568 -16.85 -24.06 -14.09
N THR A 569 -17.68 -23.21 -14.73
CA THR A 569 -18.14 -23.44 -16.11
C THR A 569 -17.04 -23.21 -17.15
N ARG A 570 -15.95 -22.51 -16.80
CA ARG A 570 -14.77 -22.35 -17.66
C ARG A 570 -13.88 -23.59 -17.63
N GLU A 571 -13.57 -24.11 -16.44
CA GLU A 571 -12.58 -25.17 -16.25
C GLU A 571 -13.17 -26.61 -16.34
N CYS A 572 -14.39 -26.85 -15.83
CA CYS A 572 -14.97 -28.19 -15.68
C CYS A 572 -15.96 -28.58 -16.81
N GLN A 573 -15.75 -28.11 -18.04
CA GLN A 573 -16.78 -28.19 -19.11
C GLN A 573 -17.29 -29.61 -19.40
N MET A 574 -16.40 -30.60 -19.40
CA MET A 574 -16.77 -31.99 -19.73
C MET A 574 -17.59 -32.63 -18.60
N GLN A 575 -17.17 -32.41 -17.36
CA GLN A 575 -17.79 -32.92 -16.15
C GLN A 575 -19.15 -32.25 -15.89
N MET A 576 -19.29 -30.97 -16.26
CA MET A 576 -20.50 -30.17 -16.09
C MET A 576 -21.65 -30.53 -17.03
N LYS A 577 -21.39 -31.29 -18.11
CA LYS A 577 -22.39 -31.59 -19.15
C LYS A 577 -23.69 -32.21 -18.61
N ILE A 578 -23.58 -33.08 -17.60
CA ILE A 578 -24.74 -33.74 -16.98
C ILE A 578 -25.57 -32.79 -16.09
N TYR A 579 -24.97 -31.69 -15.62
CA TYR A 579 -25.61 -30.69 -14.77
C TYR A 579 -26.05 -29.44 -15.54
N ALA A 580 -25.77 -29.36 -16.85
CA ALA A 580 -26.01 -28.17 -17.65
C ALA A 580 -27.49 -27.74 -17.68
N GLU A 581 -28.41 -28.68 -17.91
CA GLU A 581 -29.86 -28.36 -17.95
C GLU A 581 -30.42 -27.93 -16.58
N PRO A 582 -30.20 -28.66 -15.47
CA PRO A 582 -30.61 -28.20 -14.14
C PRO A 582 -30.04 -26.84 -13.76
N LEU A 583 -28.75 -26.60 -14.04
CA LEU A 583 -28.08 -25.37 -13.67
C LEU A 583 -28.58 -24.18 -14.49
N LEU A 584 -28.82 -24.37 -15.80
CA LEU A 584 -29.44 -23.33 -16.62
C LEU A 584 -30.80 -22.89 -16.09
N LYS A 585 -31.64 -23.85 -15.66
CA LYS A 585 -32.93 -23.54 -15.04
C LYS A 585 -32.78 -22.77 -13.73
N ALA A 586 -31.78 -23.10 -12.92
CA ALA A 586 -31.49 -22.36 -11.69
C ALA A 586 -31.03 -20.91 -11.99
N CYS A 587 -30.12 -20.74 -12.96
CA CYS A 587 -29.67 -19.41 -13.42
C CYS A 587 -30.84 -18.58 -13.96
N GLU A 588 -31.78 -19.20 -14.69
CA GLU A 588 -32.99 -18.56 -15.19
C GLU A 588 -33.82 -17.97 -14.05
N GLN A 589 -34.07 -18.78 -13.02
CA GLN A 589 -34.88 -18.39 -11.88
C GLN A 589 -34.24 -17.22 -11.10
N SER A 590 -32.92 -17.25 -10.91
CA SER A 590 -32.20 -16.17 -10.24
C SER A 590 -32.20 -14.87 -11.06
N LEU A 591 -32.08 -14.95 -12.39
CA LEU A 591 -32.12 -13.78 -13.29
C LEU A 591 -33.51 -13.11 -13.30
N HIS A 592 -34.57 -13.91 -13.33
CA HIS A 592 -35.96 -13.41 -13.27
C HIS A 592 -36.39 -12.98 -11.87
N GLY A 593 -35.72 -13.48 -10.82
CA GLY A 593 -36.02 -13.14 -9.43
C GLY A 593 -35.73 -11.69 -9.02
N GLY A 594 -35.01 -10.92 -9.86
CA GLY A 594 -34.79 -9.47 -9.68
C GLY A 594 -33.88 -9.09 -8.50
N ARG A 595 -33.21 -10.05 -7.86
CA ARG A 595 -32.32 -9.81 -6.70
C ARG A 595 -30.87 -9.50 -7.11
N LEU A 596 -30.46 -9.97 -8.28
CA LEU A 596 -29.10 -9.80 -8.78
C LEU A 596 -28.84 -8.34 -9.19
N LYS A 597 -27.67 -7.82 -8.82
CA LYS A 597 -27.17 -6.54 -9.32
C LYS A 597 -26.83 -6.67 -10.81
N ASN A 598 -26.73 -5.52 -11.49
CA ASN A 598 -26.44 -5.47 -12.92
C ASN A 598 -25.11 -6.19 -13.27
N ALA A 599 -24.05 -5.96 -12.49
CA ALA A 599 -22.75 -6.61 -12.72
C ALA A 599 -22.82 -8.15 -12.53
N GLU A 600 -23.57 -8.61 -11.53
CA GLU A 600 -23.77 -10.03 -11.22
C GLU A 600 -24.55 -10.72 -12.35
N SER A 601 -25.61 -10.08 -12.84
CA SER A 601 -26.41 -10.57 -13.97
C SER A 601 -25.59 -10.67 -15.26
N VAL A 602 -24.76 -9.66 -15.56
CA VAL A 602 -23.85 -9.68 -16.70
C VAL A 602 -22.84 -10.83 -16.57
N ARG A 603 -22.25 -11.02 -15.38
CA ARG A 603 -21.32 -12.12 -15.12
C ARG A 603 -21.99 -13.49 -15.28
N LEU A 604 -23.23 -13.64 -14.77
CA LEU A 604 -24.00 -14.87 -14.89
C LEU A 604 -24.27 -15.26 -16.36
N MET A 605 -24.44 -14.27 -17.25
CA MET A 605 -24.58 -14.54 -18.69
C MET A 605 -23.37 -15.24 -19.31
N TYR A 606 -22.17 -15.02 -18.76
CA TYR A 606 -20.98 -15.76 -19.20
C TYR A 606 -21.16 -17.26 -18.93
N SER A 607 -21.52 -17.61 -17.69
CA SER A 607 -21.74 -18.99 -17.25
C SER A 607 -22.88 -19.65 -18.01
N ILE A 608 -23.98 -18.93 -18.26
CA ILE A 608 -25.10 -19.39 -19.09
C ILE A 608 -24.61 -19.75 -20.50
N GLY A 609 -23.85 -18.87 -21.16
CA GLY A 609 -23.34 -19.16 -22.52
C GLY A 609 -22.41 -20.37 -22.56
N ARG A 610 -21.56 -20.57 -21.54
CA ARG A 610 -20.72 -21.77 -21.43
C ARG A 610 -21.56 -23.04 -21.25
N LEU A 611 -22.54 -23.02 -20.34
CA LEU A 611 -23.45 -24.16 -20.11
C LEU A 611 -24.27 -24.52 -21.35
N MET A 612 -24.76 -23.52 -22.06
CA MET A 612 -25.49 -23.70 -23.32
C MET A 612 -24.63 -24.32 -24.41
N SER A 613 -23.33 -24.00 -24.42
CA SER A 613 -22.36 -24.61 -25.34
C SER A 613 -22.16 -26.12 -25.09
N MET A 614 -22.56 -26.63 -23.92
CA MET A 614 -22.47 -28.05 -23.56
C MET A 614 -23.74 -28.86 -23.93
N LEU A 615 -24.84 -28.18 -24.28
CA LEU A 615 -26.10 -28.80 -24.66
C LEU A 615 -26.08 -29.37 -26.08
N THR A 616 -27.06 -30.22 -26.40
CA THR A 616 -27.31 -30.63 -27.78
C THR A 616 -27.85 -29.46 -28.60
N PRO A 617 -27.48 -29.34 -29.90
CA PRO A 617 -27.88 -28.21 -30.75
C PRO A 617 -29.38 -27.91 -30.76
N ASP A 618 -30.23 -28.93 -30.63
CA ASP A 618 -31.69 -28.81 -30.67
C ASP A 618 -32.28 -28.05 -29.47
N LYS A 619 -31.60 -28.08 -28.31
CA LYS A 619 -32.09 -27.44 -27.07
C LYS A 619 -31.64 -25.98 -26.93
N ILE A 620 -30.57 -25.59 -27.63
CA ILE A 620 -29.95 -24.26 -27.49
C ILE A 620 -30.92 -23.13 -27.89
N PRO A 621 -31.68 -23.20 -29.00
CA PRO A 621 -32.61 -22.14 -29.39
C PRO A 621 -33.72 -21.89 -28.35
N SER A 622 -34.25 -22.95 -27.74
CA SER A 622 -35.27 -22.83 -26.70
C SER A 622 -34.74 -22.11 -25.45
N CYS A 623 -33.53 -22.47 -25.00
CA CYS A 623 -32.88 -21.78 -23.88
C CYS A 623 -32.50 -20.33 -24.22
N LEU A 624 -32.07 -20.06 -25.46
CA LEU A 624 -31.79 -18.70 -25.94
C LEU A 624 -33.05 -17.84 -25.89
N ASP A 625 -34.17 -18.35 -26.38
CA ASP A 625 -35.43 -17.60 -26.39
C ASP A 625 -35.89 -17.31 -24.95
N LEU A 626 -35.76 -18.24 -23.99
CA LEU A 626 -36.12 -17.99 -22.59
C LEU A 626 -35.23 -16.94 -21.90
N MET A 627 -33.91 -16.98 -22.14
CA MET A 627 -32.95 -16.13 -21.43
C MET A 627 -32.78 -14.74 -22.05
N VAL A 628 -32.86 -14.65 -23.38
CA VAL A 628 -32.45 -13.44 -24.11
C VAL A 628 -33.65 -12.64 -24.61
N SER A 629 -34.81 -13.25 -24.87
CA SER A 629 -36.02 -12.51 -25.31
C SER A 629 -36.41 -11.37 -24.37
N PRO A 630 -36.39 -11.53 -23.02
CA PRO A 630 -36.69 -10.41 -22.12
C PRO A 630 -35.73 -9.22 -22.26
N CYS A 631 -34.45 -9.49 -22.61
CA CYS A 631 -33.48 -8.43 -22.88
C CYS A 631 -33.82 -7.68 -24.18
N PHE A 632 -34.31 -8.40 -25.19
CA PHE A 632 -34.65 -7.84 -26.50
C PHE A 632 -35.96 -7.07 -26.48
N GLU A 633 -37.00 -7.60 -25.84
CA GLU A 633 -38.27 -6.92 -25.67
C GLU A 633 -38.07 -5.56 -25.00
N GLU A 634 -37.22 -5.51 -23.96
CA GLU A 634 -36.92 -4.27 -23.27
C GLU A 634 -36.12 -3.28 -24.13
N LEU A 635 -35.08 -3.73 -24.84
CA LEU A 635 -34.35 -2.87 -25.78
C LEU A 635 -35.27 -2.35 -26.89
N GLN A 636 -36.17 -3.18 -27.40
CA GLN A 636 -37.13 -2.81 -28.42
C GLN A 636 -38.16 -1.78 -27.91
N ILE A 637 -38.63 -1.92 -26.67
CA ILE A 637 -39.52 -0.92 -26.04
C ILE A 637 -38.79 0.44 -25.91
N ILE A 638 -37.50 0.43 -25.53
CA ILE A 638 -36.69 1.65 -25.43
C ILE A 638 -36.52 2.30 -26.80
N THR A 639 -36.22 1.54 -27.86
CA THR A 639 -36.06 2.08 -29.22
C THR A 639 -37.37 2.58 -29.82
N GLN A 640 -38.50 1.90 -29.55
CA GLN A 640 -39.83 2.32 -30.00
C GLN A 640 -40.28 3.63 -29.35
N ASN A 641 -40.02 3.79 -28.06
CA ASN A 641 -40.40 5.00 -27.32
C ASN A 641 -39.46 6.20 -27.56
N ARG A 642 -38.31 5.98 -28.23
CA ARG A 642 -37.27 7.00 -28.48
C ARG A 642 -36.90 7.81 -27.23
N SER A 643 -36.85 7.17 -26.07
CA SER A 643 -36.54 7.83 -24.80
C SER A 643 -35.02 7.91 -24.58
N GLN A 644 -34.50 9.13 -24.44
CA GLN A 644 -33.09 9.43 -24.19
C GLN A 644 -32.90 10.07 -22.81
N THR A 645 -33.26 9.34 -21.76
CA THR A 645 -33.02 9.74 -20.36
C THR A 645 -31.85 8.97 -19.76
N GLU A 646 -31.27 9.47 -18.68
CA GLU A 646 -30.18 8.78 -17.97
C GLU A 646 -30.58 7.37 -17.52
N ALA A 647 -31.83 7.19 -17.07
CA ALA A 647 -32.37 5.88 -16.71
C ALA A 647 -32.41 4.92 -17.89
N THR A 648 -32.82 5.39 -19.07
CA THR A 648 -32.85 4.57 -20.30
C THR A 648 -31.45 4.27 -20.83
N LYS A 649 -30.48 5.16 -20.63
CA LYS A 649 -29.07 4.92 -20.92
C LYS A 649 -28.52 3.77 -20.08
N ILE A 650 -28.68 3.84 -18.76
CA ILE A 650 -28.22 2.79 -17.83
C ILE A 650 -28.83 1.44 -18.23
N ARG A 651 -30.13 1.41 -18.57
CA ARG A 651 -30.81 0.18 -18.95
C ARG A 651 -30.34 -0.39 -20.30
N THR A 652 -30.12 0.49 -21.27
CA THR A 652 -29.57 0.12 -22.59
C THR A 652 -28.17 -0.48 -22.44
N LEU A 653 -27.29 0.19 -21.69
CA LEU A 653 -25.93 -0.31 -21.40
C LEU A 653 -25.96 -1.67 -20.72
N PHE A 654 -26.82 -1.84 -19.71
CA PHE A 654 -26.96 -3.11 -19.00
C PHE A 654 -27.35 -4.26 -19.94
N ARG A 655 -28.38 -4.09 -20.78
CA ARG A 655 -28.83 -5.15 -21.71
C ARG A 655 -27.84 -5.43 -22.83
N LEU A 656 -27.19 -4.39 -23.37
CA LEU A 656 -26.10 -4.56 -24.34
C LEU A 656 -24.96 -5.37 -23.74
N ASN A 657 -24.55 -5.07 -22.50
CA ASN A 657 -23.49 -5.80 -21.81
C ASN A 657 -23.87 -7.27 -21.54
N MET A 658 -25.13 -7.56 -21.17
CA MET A 658 -25.59 -8.94 -21.01
C MET A 658 -25.48 -9.76 -22.32
N VAL A 659 -25.95 -9.18 -23.43
CA VAL A 659 -25.88 -9.83 -24.76
C VAL A 659 -24.43 -9.96 -25.21
N SER A 660 -23.61 -8.93 -24.99
CA SER A 660 -22.18 -8.90 -25.28
C SER A 660 -21.43 -10.02 -24.54
N THR A 661 -21.69 -10.19 -23.24
CA THR A 661 -21.07 -11.26 -22.45
C THR A 661 -21.55 -12.64 -22.88
N LEU A 662 -22.83 -12.82 -23.21
CA LEU A 662 -23.33 -14.08 -23.78
C LEU A 662 -22.63 -14.40 -25.11
N TYR A 663 -22.49 -13.41 -25.99
CA TYR A 663 -21.75 -13.57 -27.24
C TYR A 663 -20.31 -13.98 -27.01
N SER A 664 -19.66 -13.49 -25.95
CA SER A 664 -18.27 -13.83 -25.63
C SER A 664 -18.08 -15.29 -25.21
N SER A 665 -19.09 -15.94 -24.63
CA SER A 665 -18.95 -17.27 -24.02
C SER A 665 -19.65 -18.41 -24.76
N LEU A 666 -20.70 -18.11 -25.54
CA LEU A 666 -21.48 -19.10 -26.28
C LEU A 666 -20.73 -19.53 -27.55
N ASN A 667 -20.09 -20.69 -27.52
CA ASN A 667 -19.38 -21.24 -28.68
C ASN A 667 -19.46 -22.77 -28.68
N THR A 668 -20.17 -23.34 -29.66
CA THR A 668 -20.37 -24.80 -29.75
C THR A 668 -19.23 -25.53 -30.45
N LYS A 669 -18.29 -24.81 -31.10
CA LYS A 669 -17.15 -25.41 -31.79
C LYS A 669 -16.05 -25.89 -30.85
N GLY A 670 -15.89 -25.28 -29.68
CA GLY A 670 -14.84 -25.64 -28.72
C GLY A 670 -14.99 -27.02 -28.06
N VAL A 671 -16.21 -27.58 -28.05
CA VAL A 671 -16.52 -28.89 -27.44
C VAL A 671 -16.46 -30.03 -28.47
N GLN A 672 -16.47 -29.72 -29.77
CA GLN A 672 -16.42 -30.70 -30.84
C GLN A 672 -14.98 -30.85 -31.33
N GLN A 673 -14.35 -31.98 -30.95
CA GLN A 673 -13.15 -32.49 -31.61
C GLN A 673 -13.33 -32.44 -33.14
N GLU A 674 -12.20 -32.24 -33.82
CA GLU A 674 -11.91 -31.91 -35.24
C GLU A 674 -12.73 -32.58 -36.38
N ASN A 675 -13.79 -33.35 -36.12
CA ASN A 675 -14.55 -34.11 -37.13
C ASN A 675 -16.07 -34.11 -36.90
N ALA A 676 -16.72 -32.95 -36.75
CA ALA A 676 -18.18 -32.84 -36.77
C ALA A 676 -18.66 -31.98 -37.94
N ASP A 677 -19.63 -32.51 -38.69
CA ASP A 677 -20.20 -31.95 -39.91
C ASP A 677 -20.61 -30.47 -39.78
N THR A 678 -20.22 -29.68 -40.78
CA THR A 678 -20.34 -28.22 -40.91
C THR A 678 -21.77 -27.71 -41.15
N THR A 679 -22.81 -28.50 -40.87
CA THR A 679 -24.18 -28.19 -41.30
C THR A 679 -25.07 -27.50 -40.28
N ASN A 680 -24.68 -27.40 -39.01
CA ASN A 680 -25.51 -26.74 -37.98
C ASN A 680 -25.08 -25.28 -37.77
N ALA A 681 -26.02 -24.35 -38.01
CA ALA A 681 -25.81 -22.93 -37.79
C ALA A 681 -25.44 -22.65 -36.32
N GLN A 682 -24.43 -21.81 -36.11
CA GLN A 682 -24.01 -21.42 -34.77
C GLN A 682 -25.15 -20.67 -34.04
N PRO A 683 -25.46 -21.01 -32.78
CA PRO A 683 -26.51 -20.33 -32.03
C PRO A 683 -26.30 -18.82 -31.94
N VAL A 684 -25.05 -18.35 -31.83
CA VAL A 684 -24.70 -16.92 -31.83
C VAL A 684 -25.13 -16.23 -33.12
N LEU A 685 -25.06 -16.90 -34.28
CA LEU A 685 -25.47 -16.33 -35.56
C LEU A 685 -26.99 -16.05 -35.57
N LEU A 686 -27.79 -16.98 -35.05
CA LEU A 686 -29.25 -16.81 -34.96
C LEU A 686 -29.63 -15.64 -34.03
N VAL A 687 -28.92 -15.47 -32.93
CA VAL A 687 -29.13 -14.36 -32.00
C VAL A 687 -28.68 -13.04 -32.63
N MET A 688 -27.56 -13.05 -33.35
CA MET A 688 -27.05 -11.89 -34.07
C MET A 688 -28.02 -11.41 -35.15
N GLU A 689 -28.60 -12.32 -35.93
CA GLU A 689 -29.62 -12.04 -36.94
C GLU A 689 -30.86 -11.37 -36.33
N LYS A 690 -31.34 -11.87 -35.17
CA LYS A 690 -32.48 -11.28 -34.46
C LYS A 690 -32.16 -9.91 -33.84
N THR A 691 -30.92 -9.67 -33.43
CA THR A 691 -30.52 -8.45 -32.69
C THR A 691 -30.08 -7.30 -33.57
N MET A 692 -29.54 -7.58 -34.76
CA MET A 692 -28.99 -6.58 -35.66
C MET A 692 -29.94 -5.40 -35.97
N PRO A 693 -31.26 -5.60 -36.20
CA PRO A 693 -32.18 -4.49 -36.42
C PRO A 693 -32.30 -3.56 -35.21
N ILE A 694 -32.29 -4.12 -34.00
CA ILE A 694 -32.38 -3.36 -32.75
C ILE A 694 -31.08 -2.58 -32.54
N PHE A 695 -29.93 -3.20 -32.80
CA PHE A 695 -28.63 -2.55 -32.66
C PHE A 695 -28.48 -1.35 -33.61
N ARG A 696 -29.00 -1.43 -34.83
CA ARG A 696 -29.06 -0.25 -35.72
C ARG A 696 -29.87 0.90 -35.13
N GLN A 697 -31.06 0.61 -34.62
CA GLN A 697 -31.91 1.62 -34.00
C GLN A 697 -31.25 2.25 -32.78
N ILE A 698 -30.56 1.45 -31.95
CA ILE A 698 -29.80 1.96 -30.80
C ILE A 698 -28.63 2.84 -31.27
N GLY A 699 -27.88 2.42 -32.29
CA GLY A 699 -26.76 3.18 -32.85
C GLY A 699 -27.18 4.51 -33.46
N GLU A 700 -28.34 4.56 -34.13
CA GLU A 700 -28.93 5.81 -34.63
C GLU A 700 -29.43 6.71 -33.50
N MET A 701 -30.10 6.12 -32.50
CA MET A 701 -30.68 6.86 -31.38
C MET A 701 -29.62 7.44 -30.45
N TRP A 702 -28.54 6.72 -30.16
CA TRP A 702 -27.52 7.11 -29.18
C TRP A 702 -26.19 7.51 -29.83
N ILE A 703 -26.23 8.01 -31.07
CA ILE A 703 -25.02 8.32 -31.84
C ILE A 703 -24.09 9.34 -31.17
N ASP A 704 -24.65 10.19 -30.29
CA ASP A 704 -23.90 11.18 -29.54
C ASP A 704 -23.26 10.65 -28.25
N ASP A 705 -23.72 9.51 -27.73
CA ASP A 705 -23.25 8.91 -26.48
C ASP A 705 -22.17 7.86 -26.74
N THR A 706 -20.93 8.19 -26.38
CA THR A 706 -19.78 7.32 -26.63
C THR A 706 -19.84 6.00 -25.87
N GLN A 707 -20.46 5.97 -24.68
CA GLN A 707 -20.50 4.75 -23.85
C GLN A 707 -21.42 3.69 -24.46
N ILE A 708 -22.56 4.11 -25.01
CA ILE A 708 -23.50 3.18 -25.67
C ILE A 708 -22.92 2.67 -26.98
N ILE A 709 -22.32 3.55 -27.78
CA ILE A 709 -21.68 3.14 -29.03
C ILE A 709 -20.51 2.18 -28.75
N GLU A 710 -19.72 2.41 -27.71
CA GLU A 710 -18.66 1.50 -27.29
C GLU A 710 -19.21 0.13 -26.84
N ALA A 711 -20.24 0.10 -26.00
CA ALA A 711 -20.89 -1.15 -25.57
C ALA A 711 -21.48 -1.93 -26.75
N LEU A 712 -22.09 -1.23 -27.70
CA LEU A 712 -22.63 -1.82 -28.93
C LEU A 712 -21.51 -2.40 -29.81
N CYS A 713 -20.45 -1.63 -30.06
CA CYS A 713 -19.28 -2.12 -30.80
C CYS A 713 -18.61 -3.32 -30.12
N ASN A 714 -18.50 -3.31 -28.80
CA ASN A 714 -17.96 -4.44 -28.03
C ASN A 714 -18.83 -5.69 -28.19
N SER A 715 -20.16 -5.57 -28.17
CA SER A 715 -21.05 -6.72 -28.41
C SER A 715 -20.84 -7.35 -29.79
N LEU A 716 -20.72 -6.52 -30.83
CA LEU A 716 -20.45 -6.98 -32.20
C LEU A 716 -19.05 -7.58 -32.34
N LYS A 717 -18.05 -6.99 -31.69
CA LYS A 717 -16.69 -7.52 -31.64
C LYS A 717 -16.70 -8.95 -31.08
N TYR A 718 -17.33 -9.20 -29.93
CA TYR A 718 -17.39 -10.55 -29.36
C TYR A 718 -18.15 -11.54 -30.23
N ALA A 719 -19.26 -11.13 -30.85
CA ALA A 719 -20.01 -11.98 -31.78
C ALA A 719 -19.15 -12.39 -32.99
N VAL A 720 -18.45 -11.43 -33.62
CA VAL A 720 -17.58 -11.68 -34.77
C VAL A 720 -16.37 -12.53 -34.39
N THR A 721 -15.73 -12.25 -33.25
CA THR A 721 -14.60 -13.04 -32.75
C THR A 721 -14.98 -14.50 -32.49
N ASN A 722 -16.17 -14.76 -31.95
CA ASN A 722 -16.63 -16.14 -31.73
C ASN A 722 -17.12 -16.85 -32.98
N LEU A 723 -17.80 -16.16 -33.91
CA LEU A 723 -18.29 -16.75 -35.15
C LEU A 723 -17.19 -16.98 -36.19
N MET A 724 -16.15 -16.14 -36.20
CA MET A 724 -15.08 -16.12 -37.21
C MET A 724 -15.67 -16.20 -38.64
N ASN A 725 -15.39 -17.28 -39.36
CA ASN A 725 -15.88 -17.52 -40.73
C ASN A 725 -17.42 -17.59 -40.85
N ASP A 726 -18.12 -17.94 -39.77
CA ASP A 726 -19.58 -18.08 -39.78
C ASP A 726 -20.29 -16.71 -39.69
N SER A 727 -19.55 -15.62 -39.49
CA SER A 727 -20.09 -14.24 -39.48
C SER A 727 -20.38 -13.70 -40.89
N LYS A 728 -19.98 -14.41 -41.94
CA LYS A 728 -20.16 -14.01 -43.36
C LYS A 728 -21.57 -13.50 -43.70
N PRO A 729 -22.67 -14.15 -43.26
CA PRO A 729 -24.02 -13.67 -43.55
C PRO A 729 -24.31 -12.27 -43.00
N MET A 730 -23.65 -11.88 -41.90
CA MET A 730 -23.87 -10.62 -41.18
C MET A 730 -22.92 -9.50 -41.59
N LEU A 731 -21.90 -9.76 -42.42
CA LEU A 731 -20.95 -8.74 -42.87
C LEU A 731 -21.61 -7.54 -43.56
N PRO A 732 -22.59 -7.71 -44.48
CA PRO A 732 -23.26 -6.56 -45.09
C PRO A 732 -23.92 -5.67 -44.04
N ASP A 733 -24.57 -6.29 -43.05
CA ASP A 733 -25.30 -5.55 -42.05
C ASP A 733 -24.40 -4.81 -41.07
N LEU A 734 -23.29 -5.44 -40.68
CA LEU A 734 -22.21 -4.85 -39.88
C LEU A 734 -21.58 -3.65 -40.59
N CYS A 735 -21.21 -3.79 -41.88
CA CYS A 735 -20.61 -2.69 -42.63
C CYS A 735 -21.56 -1.49 -42.72
N CYS A 736 -22.86 -1.72 -42.94
CA CYS A 736 -23.83 -0.62 -42.98
C CYS A 736 -23.90 0.13 -41.64
N LEU A 737 -23.91 -0.59 -40.52
CA LEU A 737 -23.93 -0.01 -39.18
C LEU A 737 -22.63 0.73 -38.84
N ILE A 738 -21.48 0.17 -39.19
CA ILE A 738 -20.18 0.85 -38.99
C ILE A 738 -20.15 2.14 -39.81
N VAL A 739 -20.57 2.10 -41.08
CA VAL A 739 -20.61 3.28 -41.94
C VAL A 739 -21.55 4.36 -41.38
N SER A 740 -22.74 4.00 -40.86
CA SER A 740 -23.66 4.99 -40.29
C SER A 740 -23.09 5.68 -39.04
N ILE A 741 -22.39 4.94 -38.19
CA ILE A 741 -21.70 5.49 -37.01
C ILE A 741 -20.56 6.42 -37.44
N PHE A 742 -19.69 5.98 -38.35
CA PHE A 742 -18.54 6.76 -38.83
C PHE A 742 -18.94 8.02 -39.60
N GLN A 743 -20.01 7.98 -40.39
CA GLN A 743 -20.50 9.14 -41.16
C GLN A 743 -21.03 10.25 -40.25
N THR A 744 -21.55 9.91 -39.07
CA THR A 744 -22.19 10.88 -38.17
C THR A 744 -21.21 11.43 -37.14
N LYS A 745 -20.26 10.62 -36.66
CA LYS A 745 -19.22 11.05 -35.70
C LYS A 745 -17.97 10.19 -35.85
N CYS A 746 -16.84 10.81 -36.19
CA CYS A 746 -15.53 10.16 -36.09
C CYS A 746 -15.09 10.24 -34.62
N ILE A 747 -15.50 9.26 -33.79
CA ILE A 747 -15.12 9.21 -32.39
C ILE A 747 -13.60 8.91 -32.33
N CYS A 748 -12.79 9.97 -32.19
CA CYS A 748 -11.36 9.86 -31.91
C CYS A 748 -11.14 9.43 -30.45
N THR A 749 -11.50 8.20 -30.10
CA THR A 749 -10.86 7.51 -28.97
C THR A 749 -9.95 6.45 -29.55
N ALA A 750 -8.68 6.82 -29.69
CA ALA A 750 -7.62 5.92 -30.09
C ALA A 750 -7.52 4.74 -29.11
N ARG A 751 -8.19 3.61 -29.41
CA ARG A 751 -7.86 2.25 -28.90
C ARG A 751 -8.74 1.11 -29.43
N CYS A 752 -9.87 1.38 -30.09
CA CYS A 752 -10.72 0.32 -30.63
C CYS A 752 -10.58 0.24 -32.15
N ILE A 753 -9.62 -0.56 -32.62
CA ILE A 753 -9.59 -1.33 -33.89
C ILE A 753 -8.12 -1.74 -34.08
N ASN A 754 -7.71 -2.83 -33.42
CA ASN A 754 -6.70 -3.72 -33.99
C ASN A 754 -7.51 -4.93 -34.47
N PHE A 755 -7.69 -5.01 -35.79
CA PHE A 755 -8.26 -6.17 -36.46
C PHE A 755 -7.24 -7.31 -36.52
#